data_AF-A0A0L0DBI5-F1
#
_entry.id   AF-A0A0L0DBI5-F1
#
_cell.length_a   1.000
_cell.length_b   1.000
_cell.length_c   1.000
_cell.angle_alpha   90.00
_cell.angle_beta   90.00
_cell.angle_gamma   90.00
#
_symmetry.space_group_name_H-M   'P 1'
#
loop_
_entity.id
_entity.type
_entity.pdbx_description
1 polymer ?
#
loop_
_entity_poly.entity_id
_entity_poly.type
_entity_poly.pdbx_seq_one_letter_code
_entity_poly.pdbx_strand_id
1 'polypeptide(L)'
;MMRSGPRARLEALRKVWRGGREEDGCKEDGCKEDGCKEDGCKEDAGEKTTGKKAASKAKKEEIPIREWWNEPPLKNGQKWRSLRHNGVYFAEEWKPHGEPIIYDGEEIVLPPLAEQYATQFAQVKDNENYGANPVFRRNFFKDWRKQCLVPAKLGRIKDIKKIDWSRLIAWSEAEKERKKSRSKEEKDAEKAKKAAIKEKYGHVWIDGFREELGNFTIEPPGLFRGRGEHPKRGSLKPITWPEDITLNISRDAPVPPCPLEGHKWGAIVHNDSAMWIANWREKLCGQHKYVWASAGASISQRGDMAKFDKARELQYYIDKLRGDYMRKLKSKDATSRQLGLASWIVDVLALRVGMEKNAEEEAETYGTCSLLVEHVELLEGPKLKLEFLGKDSMPYTNTVDVPEEVAAAMGKCLKGKAATDSIFDSISPTTLNSYFKEFMPGLSAKVFRTYNASVTLERELAKSEGLNLSIEEARVFYTNANREVAILCNHMRTVNEESFSAQVDRMQERLKAARKALKERKNKTKDARATLKEAKAEGKPKALEKAKKALERAKALETKQVGRVKKIEADMELKTSTKEIALGTSKINYMDPRITYAWCKKVGMPVEKVFNPALIKKFPWADVAGEDWKFICPREVSGIKIKRVVKKKKSTAKKKSTAKKKSTAKKKSTAKKKATATKKKKSTATKKKSTKKKVTGKRKRGSATAKKAADGDDEDDFVASGDDDDAFTRRKDGDFVASDDDDDLPLRSPVKRSRRSRAVVNYAVDDNDDDE
;
A
#
# COMPACT_ATOMS: atom_id res chain seq x y z
N MET A 1 -16.32 48.89 -11.36
CA MET A 1 -15.39 48.34 -12.38
C MET A 1 -15.06 46.91 -12.00
N MET A 2 -15.55 45.90 -12.75
CA MET A 2 -14.78 45.14 -13.76
C MET A 2 -13.50 44.49 -13.18
N ARG A 3 -13.54 43.20 -12.81
CA ARG A 3 -13.36 42.01 -13.68
C ARG A 3 -11.93 41.85 -14.24
N SER A 4 -11.00 41.38 -13.40
CA SER A 4 -9.79 40.66 -13.86
C SER A 4 -10.00 39.15 -13.68
N GLY A 5 -10.04 38.41 -14.79
CA GLY A 5 -10.30 36.96 -14.77
C GLY A 5 -9.05 36.12 -14.41
N PRO A 6 -9.20 34.81 -14.13
CA PRO A 6 -8.08 33.94 -13.70
C PRO A 6 -6.86 33.95 -14.64
N ARG A 7 -7.07 34.22 -15.93
CA ARG A 7 -6.03 34.32 -16.96
C ARG A 7 -4.98 35.40 -16.64
N ALA A 8 -5.40 36.53 -16.07
CA ALA A 8 -4.50 37.65 -15.71
C ALA A 8 -3.53 37.30 -14.57
N ARG A 9 -3.95 36.46 -13.60
CA ARG A 9 -3.04 35.93 -12.56
C ARG A 9 -1.99 35.00 -13.15
N LEU A 10 -2.32 34.25 -14.20
CA LEU A 10 -1.38 33.35 -14.88
C LEU A 10 -0.29 34.11 -15.65
N GLU A 11 -0.64 35.26 -16.25
CA GLU A 11 0.30 36.11 -16.98
C GLU A 11 1.23 36.90 -16.05
N ALA A 12 0.72 37.36 -14.90
CA ALA A 12 1.56 37.98 -13.86
C ALA A 12 2.66 37.01 -13.38
N LEU A 13 2.31 35.76 -13.06
CA LEU A 13 3.27 34.72 -12.67
C LEU A 13 4.25 34.37 -13.80
N ARG A 14 3.83 34.43 -15.07
CA ARG A 14 4.70 34.21 -16.23
C ARG A 14 5.67 35.36 -16.55
N LYS A 15 5.41 36.59 -16.08
CA LYS A 15 6.36 37.71 -16.21
C LYS A 15 7.46 37.67 -15.15
N VAL A 16 7.12 37.35 -13.89
CA VAL A 16 8.11 37.25 -12.78
C VAL A 16 9.18 36.19 -13.04
N TRP A 17 8.87 35.14 -13.81
CA TRP A 17 9.79 34.05 -14.17
C TRP A 17 10.58 34.26 -15.47
N ARG A 18 10.57 35.47 -16.07
CA ARG A 18 11.18 35.70 -17.40
C ARG A 18 11.89 37.05 -17.58
N GLY A 19 12.39 37.63 -16.50
CA GLY A 19 13.38 38.71 -16.54
C GLY A 19 14.51 38.36 -15.56
N GLY A 20 15.77 38.42 -16.00
CA GLY A 20 16.89 37.96 -15.15
C GLY A 20 18.17 37.49 -15.87
N ARG A 21 18.33 37.74 -17.17
CA ARG A 21 19.64 37.77 -17.85
C ARG A 21 19.54 38.53 -19.17
N GLU A 22 20.00 39.77 -19.15
CA GLU A 22 20.54 40.47 -20.32
C GLU A 22 21.97 40.89 -19.94
N GLU A 23 22.81 41.14 -20.95
CA GLU A 23 24.25 41.28 -20.83
C GLU A 23 24.62 42.75 -21.00
N ASP A 24 25.48 43.27 -20.13
CA ASP A 24 26.18 44.55 -20.33
C ASP A 24 27.65 44.36 -19.94
N GLY A 25 28.55 44.84 -20.80
CA GLY A 25 29.98 44.50 -20.75
C GLY A 25 30.82 45.43 -19.87
N CYS A 26 31.92 44.89 -19.33
CA CYS A 26 32.95 45.70 -18.70
C CYS A 26 33.68 46.60 -19.71
N LYS A 27 34.05 47.80 -19.28
CA LYS A 27 35.22 48.54 -19.76
C LYS A 27 36.07 48.97 -18.57
N GLU A 28 37.34 49.28 -18.82
CA GLU A 28 38.37 49.48 -17.81
C GLU A 28 38.22 50.79 -16.98
N ASP A 29 38.76 50.81 -15.75
CA ASP A 29 39.92 51.66 -15.40
C ASP A 29 40.32 51.57 -13.91
N GLY A 30 41.63 51.70 -13.60
CA GLY A 30 42.23 51.79 -12.25
C GLY A 30 42.45 50.44 -11.52
N CYS A 31 43.64 49.98 -11.12
CA CYS A 31 44.78 50.60 -10.39
C CYS A 31 44.41 51.16 -9.00
N LYS A 32 45.16 50.94 -7.90
CA LYS A 32 46.48 50.26 -7.68
C LYS A 32 46.70 50.07 -6.14
N GLU A 33 47.53 49.08 -5.74
CA GLU A 33 48.47 49.12 -4.56
C GLU A 33 47.87 49.29 -3.11
N ASP A 34 48.49 48.89 -1.97
CA ASP A 34 49.68 48.05 -1.66
C ASP A 34 49.70 47.56 -0.18
N GLY A 35 50.64 46.67 0.19
CA GLY A 35 51.04 46.34 1.59
C GLY A 35 50.35 45.12 2.24
N CYS A 36 50.98 44.13 2.92
CA CYS A 36 52.25 43.98 3.68
C CYS A 36 52.35 44.82 4.98
N LYS A 37 52.84 44.31 6.14
CA LYS A 37 53.36 42.97 6.51
C LYS A 37 53.46 42.80 8.07
N GLU A 38 53.36 41.54 8.54
CA GLU A 38 54.10 40.91 9.68
C GLU A 38 54.01 41.33 11.18
N ASP A 39 54.48 40.37 12.00
CA ASP A 39 54.91 40.36 13.42
C ASP A 39 53.95 40.48 14.64
N GLY A 40 54.21 39.63 15.65
CA GLY A 40 53.61 39.75 17.01
C GLY A 40 53.27 38.47 17.79
N CYS A 41 54.22 37.53 18.02
CA CYS A 41 53.96 36.36 18.87
C CYS A 41 53.89 36.65 20.38
N LYS A 42 52.92 36.05 21.09
CA LYS A 42 53.09 35.55 22.48
C LYS A 42 51.99 34.57 22.90
N GLU A 43 52.40 33.53 23.64
CA GLU A 43 51.54 32.63 24.42
C GLU A 43 51.10 33.39 25.71
N ASP A 44 49.95 33.11 26.36
CA ASP A 44 49.68 31.86 27.09
C ASP A 44 48.16 31.66 27.42
N ALA A 45 47.85 30.73 28.32
CA ALA A 45 46.55 30.08 28.51
C ALA A 45 45.36 30.96 28.97
N GLY A 46 44.30 30.94 28.15
CA GLY A 46 43.17 30.04 28.44
C GLY A 46 41.88 30.58 29.06
N GLU A 47 40.85 30.80 28.21
CA GLU A 47 39.45 30.62 28.62
C GLU A 47 38.59 30.01 27.49
N LYS A 48 37.71 29.04 27.81
CA LYS A 48 36.83 28.36 26.84
C LYS A 48 35.52 29.13 26.60
N THR A 49 35.61 30.27 25.92
CA THR A 49 34.44 31.08 25.53
C THR A 49 33.63 30.44 24.38
N THR A 50 32.34 30.80 24.28
CA THR A 50 31.36 30.03 23.48
C THR A 50 31.24 30.52 22.04
N GLY A 51 31.72 29.73 21.06
CA GLY A 51 31.70 30.19 19.66
C GLY A 51 31.83 29.16 18.52
N LYS A 52 30.92 28.17 18.39
CA LYS A 52 30.62 27.52 17.08
C LYS A 52 29.34 26.66 17.10
N LYS A 53 28.18 27.30 16.91
CA LYS A 53 26.88 26.65 16.61
C LYS A 53 26.09 27.37 15.49
N ALA A 54 26.84 27.88 14.51
CA ALA A 54 26.33 28.66 13.37
C ALA A 54 26.59 27.97 12.00
N ALA A 55 26.45 26.65 11.94
CA ALA A 55 26.51 25.87 10.70
C ALA A 55 25.51 24.70 10.74
N SER A 56 25.06 24.23 9.58
CA SER A 56 24.07 23.15 9.41
C SER A 56 22.64 23.40 9.95
N LYS A 57 22.11 24.62 9.77
CA LYS A 57 20.65 24.82 9.69
C LYS A 57 20.25 25.69 8.50
N ALA A 58 20.70 25.28 7.31
CA ALA A 58 20.09 25.73 6.06
C ALA A 58 18.57 25.52 6.17
N LYS A 59 17.80 26.59 5.94
CA LYS A 59 16.35 26.45 5.77
C LYS A 59 16.15 25.56 4.56
N LYS A 60 15.45 24.44 4.71
CA LYS A 60 14.74 23.89 3.56
C LYS A 60 13.76 24.96 3.13
N GLU A 61 13.78 25.34 1.86
CA GLU A 61 12.64 26.01 1.27
C GLU A 61 11.44 25.06 1.39
N GLU A 62 10.39 25.53 2.05
CA GLU A 62 9.13 24.81 2.09
C GLU A 62 8.46 24.99 0.73
N ILE A 63 8.78 24.08 -0.19
CA ILE A 63 8.17 24.00 -1.52
C ILE A 63 6.64 24.07 -1.32
N PRO A 64 5.96 25.13 -1.80
CA PRO A 64 4.57 25.37 -1.46
C PRO A 64 3.70 24.22 -1.96
N ILE A 65 2.68 23.88 -1.17
CA ILE A 65 1.79 22.75 -1.49
C ILE A 65 1.01 23.10 -2.76
N ARG A 66 1.19 22.30 -3.82
CA ARG A 66 0.41 22.40 -5.05
C ARG A 66 -1.05 22.03 -4.75
N GLU A 67 -1.92 23.03 -4.73
CA GLU A 67 -3.37 22.88 -4.57
C GLU A 67 -4.03 22.31 -5.85
N TRP A 68 -3.62 21.13 -6.28
CA TRP A 68 -4.05 20.52 -7.55
C TRP A 68 -5.58 20.29 -7.62
N TRP A 69 -6.26 20.28 -6.47
CA TRP A 69 -7.71 20.19 -6.32
C TRP A 69 -8.44 21.47 -6.75
N ASN A 70 -7.74 22.60 -6.79
CA ASN A 70 -8.22 23.89 -7.31
C ASN A 70 -7.89 24.08 -8.81
N GLU A 71 -7.20 23.13 -9.44
CA GLU A 71 -6.89 23.16 -10.89
C GLU A 71 -8.04 22.60 -11.75
N PRO A 72 -8.18 23.04 -13.02
CA PRO A 72 -9.14 22.46 -13.96
C PRO A 72 -8.91 20.95 -14.15
N PRO A 73 -9.99 20.13 -14.20
CA PRO A 73 -9.88 18.69 -14.30
C PRO A 73 -9.15 18.24 -15.57
N LEU A 74 -8.51 17.07 -15.48
CA LEU A 74 -7.92 16.39 -16.63
C LEU A 74 -9.02 15.91 -17.59
N LYS A 75 -8.64 15.54 -18.81
CA LYS A 75 -9.57 14.86 -19.74
C LYS A 75 -9.98 13.49 -19.14
N ASN A 76 -11.08 12.92 -19.61
CA ASN A 76 -11.45 11.56 -19.18
C ASN A 76 -10.34 10.56 -19.57
N GLY A 77 -10.09 9.55 -18.75
CA GLY A 77 -8.93 8.65 -18.87
C GLY A 77 -7.61 9.26 -18.35
N GLN A 78 -7.22 10.41 -18.89
CA GLN A 78 -5.96 11.12 -18.68
C GLN A 78 -5.55 11.31 -17.20
N LYS A 79 -4.27 11.06 -16.90
CA LYS A 79 -3.64 11.14 -15.56
C LYS A 79 -2.66 12.29 -15.40
N TRP A 80 -2.11 12.78 -16.51
CA TRP A 80 -1.18 13.92 -16.58
C TRP A 80 -1.32 14.61 -17.95
N ARG A 81 -0.93 15.88 -18.04
CA ARG A 81 -0.85 16.64 -19.30
C ARG A 81 0.58 16.69 -19.84
N SER A 82 1.56 16.73 -18.93
CA SER A 82 2.97 16.53 -19.24
C SER A 82 3.69 15.77 -18.12
N LEU A 83 4.72 15.01 -18.50
CA LEU A 83 5.46 14.09 -17.67
C LEU A 83 6.92 14.03 -18.13
N ARG A 84 7.85 14.41 -17.25
CA ARG A 84 9.31 14.35 -17.49
C ARG A 84 10.01 13.83 -16.23
N HIS A 85 10.97 12.93 -16.38
CA HIS A 85 11.75 12.33 -15.29
C HIS A 85 13.13 11.90 -15.79
N ASN A 86 14.07 11.71 -14.86
CA ASN A 86 15.47 11.39 -15.19
C ASN A 86 15.73 9.86 -15.24
N GLY A 87 14.78 9.09 -15.75
CA GLY A 87 14.87 7.62 -15.83
C GLY A 87 14.70 6.95 -14.47
N VAL A 88 15.59 6.01 -14.16
CA VAL A 88 15.64 5.23 -12.90
C VAL A 88 17.09 5.11 -12.41
N TYR A 89 17.30 4.85 -11.12
CA TYR A 89 18.61 4.64 -10.53
C TYR A 89 18.92 3.16 -10.36
N PHE A 90 20.03 2.70 -10.95
CA PHE A 90 20.63 1.42 -10.62
C PHE A 90 21.54 1.59 -9.39
N ALA A 91 21.51 0.63 -8.46
CA ALA A 91 22.40 0.67 -7.30
C ALA A 91 23.88 0.48 -7.71
N GLU A 92 24.82 0.93 -6.86
CA GLU A 92 26.23 0.58 -7.04
C GLU A 92 26.41 -0.94 -7.15
N GLU A 93 27.26 -1.38 -8.07
CA GLU A 93 27.53 -2.80 -8.28
C GLU A 93 28.11 -3.47 -7.02
N TRP A 94 27.98 -4.80 -6.95
CA TRP A 94 28.56 -5.57 -5.87
C TRP A 94 30.08 -5.55 -5.96
N LYS A 95 30.71 -4.83 -5.03
CA LYS A 95 32.16 -4.80 -4.83
C LYS A 95 32.57 -6.09 -4.11
N PRO A 96 33.28 -7.02 -4.78
CA PRO A 96 33.59 -8.31 -4.19
C PRO A 96 34.54 -8.18 -3.00
N HIS A 97 34.43 -9.10 -2.05
CA HIS A 97 35.31 -9.12 -0.87
C HIS A 97 36.42 -10.17 -0.93
N GLY A 98 36.35 -11.13 -1.86
CA GLY A 98 37.39 -12.15 -2.07
C GLY A 98 37.40 -13.30 -1.04
N GLU A 99 36.82 -13.08 0.15
CA GLU A 99 36.68 -14.10 1.20
C GLU A 99 36.16 -15.44 0.64
N PRO A 100 36.91 -16.55 0.78
CA PRO A 100 36.52 -17.84 0.23
C PRO A 100 35.41 -18.48 1.05
N ILE A 101 34.64 -19.36 0.41
CA ILE A 101 33.90 -20.41 1.13
C ILE A 101 34.81 -21.62 1.35
N ILE A 102 34.62 -22.36 2.43
CA ILE A 102 35.28 -23.65 2.62
C ILE A 102 34.29 -24.74 2.18
N TYR A 103 34.70 -25.59 1.24
CA TYR A 103 33.89 -26.71 0.74
C TYR A 103 34.68 -28.02 0.88
N ASP A 104 34.19 -28.93 1.72
CA ASP A 104 34.85 -30.23 1.98
C ASP A 104 36.31 -30.11 2.48
N GLY A 105 36.66 -28.96 3.07
CA GLY A 105 38.02 -28.62 3.53
C GLY A 105 38.83 -27.77 2.53
N GLU A 106 38.37 -27.60 1.30
CA GLU A 106 39.04 -26.77 0.28
C GLU A 106 38.52 -25.32 0.31
N GLU A 107 39.41 -24.33 0.32
CA GLU A 107 39.02 -22.92 0.16
C GLU A 107 38.73 -22.59 -1.31
N ILE A 108 37.57 -21.97 -1.57
CA ILE A 108 37.08 -21.62 -2.91
C ILE A 108 36.67 -20.15 -2.92
N VAL A 109 37.45 -19.32 -3.61
CA VAL A 109 37.06 -17.94 -3.96
C VAL A 109 35.91 -17.99 -4.98
N LEU A 110 34.87 -17.20 -4.72
CA LEU A 110 33.67 -17.14 -5.57
C LEU A 110 33.76 -15.97 -6.56
N PRO A 111 33.27 -16.12 -7.81
CA PRO A 111 33.13 -14.99 -8.72
C PRO A 111 32.05 -14.01 -8.22
N PRO A 112 32.09 -12.72 -8.61
CA PRO A 112 31.32 -11.63 -7.99
C PRO A 112 29.83 -11.93 -7.75
N LEU A 113 29.12 -12.42 -8.77
CA LEU A 113 27.69 -12.74 -8.66
C LEU A 113 27.41 -13.95 -7.75
N ALA A 114 28.29 -14.97 -7.77
CA ALA A 114 28.16 -16.12 -6.88
C ALA A 114 28.44 -15.72 -5.42
N GLU A 115 29.45 -14.88 -5.20
CA GLU A 115 29.82 -14.33 -3.89
C GLU A 115 28.67 -13.50 -3.31
N GLN A 116 28.10 -12.57 -4.08
CA GLN A 116 26.98 -11.74 -3.65
C GLN A 116 25.79 -12.56 -3.12
N TYR A 117 25.38 -13.61 -3.84
CA TYR A 117 24.29 -14.48 -3.40
C TYR A 117 24.68 -15.37 -2.21
N ALA A 118 25.94 -15.84 -2.16
CA ALA A 118 26.46 -16.64 -1.04
C ALA A 118 26.48 -15.82 0.26
N THR A 119 26.98 -14.59 0.22
CA THR A 119 27.04 -13.68 1.37
C THR A 119 25.63 -13.23 1.81
N GLN A 120 24.69 -13.03 0.88
CA GLN A 120 23.28 -12.84 1.23
C GLN A 120 22.65 -14.06 1.91
N PHE A 121 23.03 -15.28 1.51
CA PHE A 121 22.56 -16.51 2.16
C PHE A 121 23.18 -16.69 3.55
N ALA A 122 24.50 -16.48 3.68
CA ALA A 122 25.24 -16.55 4.94
C ALA A 122 24.57 -15.69 6.03
N GLN A 123 24.23 -14.44 5.70
CA GLN A 123 23.56 -13.49 6.59
C GLN A 123 22.16 -13.92 7.10
N VAL A 124 21.57 -14.97 6.51
CA VAL A 124 20.24 -15.49 6.88
C VAL A 124 20.22 -17.00 7.12
N LYS A 125 21.39 -17.66 7.10
CA LYS A 125 21.59 -19.11 7.14
C LYS A 125 20.83 -19.79 8.27
N ASP A 126 20.95 -19.23 9.48
CA ASP A 126 20.40 -19.81 10.71
C ASP A 126 19.06 -19.19 11.11
N ASN A 127 18.46 -18.35 10.25
CA ASN A 127 17.13 -17.81 10.50
C ASN A 127 16.04 -18.78 10.05
N GLU A 128 15.15 -19.15 10.99
CA GLU A 128 14.00 -20.05 10.81
C GLU A 128 13.14 -19.74 9.57
N ASN A 129 12.92 -18.45 9.29
CA ASN A 129 12.08 -18.00 8.18
C ASN A 129 12.82 -17.95 6.83
N TYR A 130 14.14 -18.13 6.83
CA TYR A 130 15.01 -18.02 5.65
C TYR A 130 15.94 -19.25 5.53
N GLY A 131 17.26 -19.13 5.78
CA GLY A 131 18.21 -20.20 5.45
C GLY A 131 17.96 -21.53 6.16
N ALA A 132 17.34 -21.50 7.34
CA ALA A 132 16.98 -22.71 8.07
C ALA A 132 15.79 -23.44 7.41
N ASN A 133 14.84 -22.72 6.80
CA ASN A 133 13.67 -23.29 6.11
C ASN A 133 14.10 -24.21 4.95
N PRO A 134 13.62 -25.48 4.87
CA PRO A 134 14.06 -26.42 3.84
C PRO A 134 13.77 -25.99 2.40
N VAL A 135 12.61 -25.36 2.15
CA VAL A 135 12.22 -24.87 0.82
C VAL A 135 13.16 -23.76 0.37
N PHE A 136 13.39 -22.78 1.25
CA PHE A 136 14.31 -21.66 1.01
C PHE A 136 15.73 -22.15 0.69
N ARG A 137 16.27 -23.05 1.51
CA ARG A 137 17.62 -23.62 1.36
C ARG A 137 17.77 -24.41 0.05
N ARG A 138 16.78 -25.26 -0.27
CA ARG A 138 16.73 -26.06 -1.51
C ARG A 138 16.71 -25.18 -2.75
N ASN A 139 15.83 -24.17 -2.76
CA ASN A 139 15.63 -23.29 -3.91
C ASN A 139 16.86 -22.40 -4.14
N PHE A 140 17.42 -21.81 -3.08
CA PHE A 140 18.69 -21.09 -3.13
C PHE A 140 19.79 -21.93 -3.78
N PHE A 141 20.05 -23.13 -3.26
CA PHE A 141 21.16 -23.95 -3.72
C PHE A 141 20.97 -24.44 -5.17
N LYS A 142 19.75 -24.83 -5.54
CA LYS A 142 19.37 -25.17 -6.92
C LYS A 142 19.71 -24.04 -7.89
N ASP A 143 19.25 -22.83 -7.58
CA ASP A 143 19.34 -21.70 -8.49
C ASP A 143 20.75 -21.08 -8.50
N TRP A 144 21.43 -20.99 -7.35
CA TRP A 144 22.84 -20.57 -7.24
C TRP A 144 23.79 -21.53 -7.98
N ARG A 145 23.55 -22.86 -7.86
CA ARG A 145 24.31 -23.84 -8.64
C ARG A 145 24.07 -23.71 -10.14
N LYS A 146 22.81 -23.52 -10.58
CA LYS A 146 22.45 -23.38 -12.01
C LYS A 146 22.94 -22.06 -12.63
N GLN A 147 22.73 -20.94 -11.95
CA GLN A 147 22.92 -19.59 -12.48
C GLN A 147 24.33 -19.04 -12.26
N CYS A 148 25.03 -19.49 -11.21
CA CYS A 148 26.34 -18.94 -10.82
C CYS A 148 27.45 -19.98 -10.92
N LEU A 149 27.33 -21.12 -10.20
CA LEU A 149 28.46 -22.06 -10.06
C LEU A 149 28.76 -22.86 -11.33
N VAL A 150 27.75 -23.34 -12.05
CA VAL A 150 27.95 -24.10 -13.30
C VAL A 150 28.57 -23.23 -14.41
N PRO A 151 28.08 -22.01 -14.70
CA PRO A 151 28.75 -21.09 -15.62
C PRO A 151 30.20 -20.76 -15.22
N ALA A 152 30.45 -20.62 -13.92
CA ALA A 152 31.79 -20.38 -13.36
C ALA A 152 32.68 -21.63 -13.29
N LYS A 153 32.29 -22.76 -13.88
CA LYS A 153 33.00 -24.07 -13.83
C LYS A 153 33.13 -24.69 -12.42
N LEU A 154 32.57 -24.08 -11.37
CA LEU A 154 32.54 -24.56 -9.98
C LEU A 154 31.50 -25.69 -9.73
N GLY A 155 31.11 -26.44 -10.77
CA GLY A 155 30.09 -27.49 -10.72
C GLY A 155 30.40 -28.68 -9.79
N ARG A 156 31.63 -28.75 -9.23
CA ARG A 156 32.07 -29.69 -8.18
C ARG A 156 31.31 -29.51 -6.86
N ILE A 157 30.83 -28.30 -6.58
CA ILE A 157 29.99 -28.00 -5.42
C ILE A 157 28.61 -28.67 -5.66
N LYS A 158 28.28 -29.66 -4.83
CA LYS A 158 27.13 -30.57 -5.01
C LYS A 158 26.21 -30.69 -3.79
N ASP A 159 26.69 -30.40 -2.59
CA ASP A 159 25.86 -30.36 -1.36
C ASP A 159 26.12 -29.05 -0.59
N ILE A 160 25.04 -28.35 -0.22
CA ILE A 160 25.12 -27.14 0.61
C ILE A 160 25.61 -27.43 2.03
N LYS A 161 25.45 -28.67 2.53
CA LYS A 161 25.90 -29.08 3.87
C LYS A 161 27.41 -29.19 4.00
N LYS A 162 28.12 -29.40 2.88
CA LYS A 162 29.60 -29.45 2.81
C LYS A 162 30.24 -28.06 2.73
N ILE A 163 29.44 -27.00 2.62
CA ILE A 163 29.90 -25.60 2.65
C ILE A 163 29.90 -25.13 4.09
N ASP A 164 31.05 -24.73 4.60
CA ASP A 164 31.13 -23.83 5.76
C ASP A 164 31.05 -22.36 5.31
N TRP A 165 30.31 -21.59 6.10
CA TRP A 165 29.93 -20.20 5.85
C TRP A 165 30.62 -19.24 6.83
N SER A 166 31.45 -19.76 7.75
CA SER A 166 32.15 -19.01 8.80
C SER A 166 32.83 -17.73 8.30
N ARG A 167 33.65 -17.82 7.24
CA ARG A 167 34.32 -16.69 6.56
C ARG A 167 33.32 -15.58 6.17
N LEU A 168 32.25 -15.94 5.46
CA LEU A 168 31.23 -14.99 4.97
C LEU A 168 30.37 -14.40 6.09
N ILE A 169 30.14 -15.14 7.17
CA ILE A 169 29.45 -14.66 8.38
C ILE A 169 30.33 -13.66 9.12
N ALA A 170 31.60 -14.01 9.39
CA ALA A 170 32.57 -13.15 10.05
C ALA A 170 32.79 -11.84 9.28
N TRP A 171 32.97 -11.91 7.95
CA TRP A 171 33.02 -10.72 7.09
C TRP A 171 31.74 -9.88 7.20
N SER A 172 30.58 -10.53 7.14
CA SER A 172 29.28 -9.85 7.27
C SER A 172 29.06 -9.22 8.63
N GLU A 173 29.79 -9.63 9.68
CA GLU A 173 29.73 -9.06 11.03
C GLU A 173 30.77 -7.95 11.21
N ALA A 174 31.99 -8.14 10.73
CA ALA A 174 33.00 -7.10 10.64
C ALA A 174 32.48 -5.87 9.85
N GLU A 175 31.81 -6.07 8.71
CA GLU A 175 31.23 -4.98 7.91
C GLU A 175 29.98 -4.36 8.56
N LYS A 176 29.24 -5.07 9.44
CA LYS A 176 28.18 -4.47 10.29
C LYS A 176 28.79 -3.56 11.35
N GLU A 177 29.83 -4.01 12.05
CA GLU A 177 30.49 -3.20 13.07
C GLU A 177 31.23 -2.02 12.45
N ARG A 178 31.95 -2.21 11.33
CA ARG A 178 32.57 -1.11 10.57
C ARG A 178 31.53 -0.07 10.14
N LYS A 179 30.36 -0.49 9.63
CA LYS A 179 29.24 0.40 9.31
C LYS A 179 28.72 1.20 10.53
N LYS A 180 28.75 0.63 11.73
CA LYS A 180 28.41 1.34 12.98
C LYS A 180 29.51 2.31 13.40
N SER A 181 30.78 1.90 13.36
CA SER A 181 31.93 2.66 13.87
C SER A 181 32.42 3.79 12.96
N ARG A 182 32.00 3.83 11.67
CA ARG A 182 32.35 4.88 10.69
C ARG A 182 32.49 6.29 11.26
N SER A 183 33.44 7.08 10.73
CA SER A 183 33.64 8.47 11.13
C SER A 183 32.39 9.33 10.86
N LYS A 184 32.35 10.52 11.47
CA LYS A 184 31.30 11.50 11.15
C LYS A 184 31.40 11.96 9.70
N GLU A 185 32.60 12.22 9.18
CA GLU A 185 32.79 12.61 7.77
C GLU A 185 32.33 11.51 6.81
N GLU A 186 32.69 10.24 7.03
CA GLU A 186 32.21 9.12 6.19
C GLU A 186 30.67 9.09 6.14
N LYS A 187 30.04 9.21 7.32
CA LYS A 187 28.57 9.21 7.46
C LYS A 187 27.92 10.43 6.82
N ASP A 188 28.59 11.58 6.78
CA ASP A 188 28.07 12.81 6.15
C ASP A 188 28.33 12.82 4.62
N ALA A 189 29.45 12.29 4.15
CA ALA A 189 29.73 12.07 2.72
C ALA A 189 28.77 11.03 2.10
N GLU A 190 28.46 9.94 2.81
CA GLU A 190 27.47 8.95 2.35
C GLU A 190 26.05 9.57 2.25
N LYS A 191 25.69 10.48 3.16
CA LYS A 191 24.44 11.25 3.07
C LYS A 191 24.47 12.21 1.88
N ALA A 192 25.59 12.88 1.61
CA ALA A 192 25.73 13.78 0.46
C ALA A 192 25.57 13.03 -0.87
N LYS A 193 26.22 11.87 -1.04
CA LYS A 193 26.04 10.99 -2.21
C LYS A 193 24.57 10.57 -2.37
N LYS A 194 23.92 10.12 -1.29
CA LYS A 194 22.50 9.74 -1.30
C LYS A 194 21.55 10.92 -1.57
N ALA A 195 21.91 12.13 -1.15
CA ALA A 195 21.16 13.35 -1.46
C ALA A 195 21.29 13.71 -2.94
N ALA A 196 22.49 13.67 -3.54
CA ALA A 196 22.70 13.92 -4.96
C ALA A 196 21.99 12.88 -5.86
N ILE A 197 22.04 11.59 -5.47
CA ILE A 197 21.29 10.52 -6.15
C ILE A 197 19.78 10.79 -6.09
N LYS A 198 19.25 11.23 -4.94
CA LYS A 198 17.83 11.61 -4.83
C LYS A 198 17.50 12.88 -5.61
N GLU A 199 18.38 13.87 -5.64
CA GLU A 199 18.17 15.11 -6.39
C GLU A 199 18.06 14.82 -7.90
N LYS A 200 18.93 13.94 -8.43
CA LYS A 200 18.88 13.49 -9.83
C LYS A 200 17.69 12.58 -10.13
N TYR A 201 17.51 11.48 -9.39
CA TYR A 201 16.58 10.41 -9.76
C TYR A 201 15.30 10.33 -8.92
N GLY A 202 15.20 11.02 -7.78
CA GLY A 202 14.07 10.96 -6.87
C GLY A 202 12.89 11.86 -7.21
N HIS A 203 12.89 12.46 -8.40
CA HIS A 203 11.96 13.51 -8.81
C HIS A 203 11.36 13.30 -10.20
N VAL A 204 10.13 13.81 -10.34
CA VAL A 204 9.33 13.79 -11.56
C VAL A 204 8.68 15.16 -11.74
N TRP A 205 8.53 15.62 -12.96
CA TRP A 205 7.80 16.83 -13.31
C TRP A 205 6.45 16.43 -13.91
N ILE A 206 5.36 16.73 -13.19
CA ILE A 206 3.98 16.41 -13.59
C ILE A 206 3.22 17.71 -13.83
N ASP A 207 2.70 17.92 -15.03
CA ASP A 207 2.12 19.19 -15.50
C ASP A 207 3.06 20.40 -15.33
N GLY A 208 4.37 20.15 -15.37
CA GLY A 208 5.43 21.14 -15.11
C GLY A 208 5.87 21.28 -13.64
N PHE A 209 5.12 20.75 -12.68
CA PHE A 209 5.45 20.85 -11.25
C PHE A 209 6.41 19.73 -10.81
N ARG A 210 7.50 20.09 -10.12
CA ARG A 210 8.47 19.14 -9.56
C ARG A 210 7.91 18.46 -8.31
N GLU A 211 7.67 17.17 -8.39
CA GLU A 211 7.14 16.32 -7.33
C GLU A 211 8.16 15.19 -6.99
N GLU A 212 7.90 14.40 -5.94
CA GLU A 212 8.78 13.29 -5.53
C GLU A 212 8.30 11.94 -6.09
N LEU A 213 9.23 11.06 -6.47
CA LEU A 213 8.96 9.64 -6.76
C LEU A 213 8.87 8.81 -5.47
N GLY A 214 8.09 7.72 -5.51
CA GLY A 214 7.93 6.79 -4.39
C GLY A 214 9.05 5.76 -4.31
N ASN A 215 9.46 5.20 -5.45
CA ASN A 215 10.49 4.18 -5.57
C ASN A 215 11.23 4.34 -6.91
N PHE A 216 12.41 4.97 -6.91
CA PHE A 216 13.18 5.24 -8.14
C PHE A 216 14.43 4.35 -8.31
N THR A 217 14.76 3.54 -7.30
CA THR A 217 15.88 2.59 -7.32
C THR A 217 15.41 1.23 -7.82
N ILE A 218 16.12 0.67 -8.80
CA ILE A 218 15.93 -0.72 -9.26
C ILE A 218 16.42 -1.69 -8.18
N GLU A 219 15.68 -2.78 -7.95
CA GLU A 219 16.09 -3.82 -6.99
C GLU A 219 17.38 -4.50 -7.46
N PRO A 220 18.47 -4.51 -6.65
CA PRO A 220 19.66 -5.29 -6.98
C PRO A 220 19.36 -6.80 -6.88
N PRO A 221 20.18 -7.65 -7.54
CA PRO A 221 20.05 -9.10 -7.42
C PRO A 221 20.12 -9.58 -5.96
N GLY A 222 19.29 -10.56 -5.61
CA GLY A 222 19.26 -11.10 -4.26
C GLY A 222 18.28 -12.23 -4.02
N LEU A 223 18.07 -12.62 -2.77
CA LEU A 223 17.22 -13.78 -2.43
C LEU A 223 15.73 -13.41 -2.37
N PHE A 224 14.87 -14.24 -2.97
CA PHE A 224 13.42 -14.03 -2.93
C PHE A 224 12.82 -14.41 -1.57
N ARG A 225 12.40 -13.39 -0.82
CA ARG A 225 11.83 -13.52 0.53
C ARG A 225 10.30 -13.48 0.47
N GLY A 226 9.72 -14.51 -0.15
CA GLY A 226 8.27 -14.73 -0.19
C GLY A 226 7.65 -14.85 1.20
N ARG A 227 6.38 -14.47 1.34
CA ARG A 227 5.62 -14.50 2.61
C ARG A 227 4.86 -15.82 2.75
N GLY A 228 4.74 -16.31 3.99
CA GLY A 228 4.19 -17.65 4.26
C GLY A 228 5.03 -18.76 3.61
N GLU A 229 4.43 -19.93 3.40
CA GLU A 229 5.06 -21.05 2.69
C GLU A 229 5.01 -20.86 1.16
N HIS A 230 5.59 -19.76 0.69
CA HIS A 230 5.67 -19.44 -0.73
C HIS A 230 6.61 -20.43 -1.45
N PRO A 231 6.17 -21.13 -2.51
CA PRO A 231 6.91 -22.23 -3.13
C PRO A 231 8.28 -21.80 -3.68
N LYS A 232 8.37 -20.58 -4.23
CA LYS A 232 9.60 -19.93 -4.73
C LYS A 232 10.48 -19.23 -3.68
N ARG A 233 10.17 -19.29 -2.36
CA ARG A 233 11.03 -18.67 -1.33
C ARG A 233 12.47 -19.19 -1.44
N GLY A 234 13.47 -18.32 -1.32
CA GLY A 234 14.90 -18.64 -1.43
C GLY A 234 15.46 -18.69 -2.85
N SER A 235 14.64 -18.74 -3.90
CA SER A 235 15.12 -18.61 -5.28
C SER A 235 15.82 -17.27 -5.52
N LEU A 236 16.72 -17.25 -6.51
CA LEU A 236 17.46 -16.04 -6.87
C LEU A 236 16.58 -15.08 -7.68
N LYS A 237 16.50 -13.82 -7.24
CA LYS A 237 16.09 -12.69 -8.08
C LYS A 237 17.28 -12.32 -8.98
N PRO A 238 17.18 -12.44 -10.31
CA PRO A 238 18.24 -12.05 -11.23
C PRO A 238 18.35 -10.52 -11.34
N ILE A 239 19.42 -10.06 -11.98
CA ILE A 239 19.61 -8.65 -12.37
C ILE A 239 18.47 -8.21 -13.30
N THR A 240 17.93 -7.02 -13.05
CA THR A 240 17.10 -6.27 -14.01
C THR A 240 18.02 -5.36 -14.79
N TRP A 241 18.05 -5.48 -16.12
CA TRP A 241 18.87 -4.67 -17.01
C TRP A 241 18.07 -3.49 -17.60
N PRO A 242 18.72 -2.42 -18.12
CA PRO A 242 18.03 -1.33 -18.81
C PRO A 242 17.11 -1.82 -19.95
N GLU A 243 17.50 -2.89 -20.64
CA GLU A 243 16.75 -3.51 -21.73
C GLU A 243 15.47 -4.23 -21.26
N ASP A 244 15.31 -4.49 -19.95
CA ASP A 244 14.07 -5.01 -19.37
C ASP A 244 13.05 -3.90 -19.08
N ILE A 245 13.47 -2.63 -19.11
CA ILE A 245 12.73 -1.49 -18.54
C ILE A 245 12.06 -0.66 -19.64
N THR A 246 10.77 -0.41 -19.46
CA THR A 246 9.97 0.54 -20.24
C THR A 246 9.83 1.85 -19.46
N LEU A 247 10.10 3.00 -20.07
CA LEU A 247 9.83 4.32 -19.49
C LEU A 247 8.55 4.94 -20.09
N ASN A 248 7.76 5.63 -19.27
CA ASN A 248 6.58 6.39 -19.70
C ASN A 248 6.84 7.90 -19.51
N ILE A 249 6.84 8.64 -20.61
CA ILE A 249 7.24 10.05 -20.66
C ILE A 249 6.39 10.81 -21.69
N SER A 250 6.32 12.13 -21.66
CA SER A 250 5.60 12.88 -22.71
C SER A 250 6.35 12.91 -24.04
N ARG A 251 5.62 13.09 -25.15
CA ARG A 251 6.16 13.10 -26.53
C ARG A 251 7.09 14.28 -26.81
N ASP A 252 6.92 15.37 -26.06
CA ASP A 252 7.66 16.63 -26.10
C ASP A 252 8.75 16.73 -25.02
N ALA A 253 8.88 15.71 -24.15
CA ALA A 253 9.86 15.69 -23.09
C ALA A 253 11.14 14.94 -23.52
N PRO A 254 12.34 15.42 -23.14
CA PRO A 254 13.59 14.75 -23.48
C PRO A 254 13.67 13.38 -22.81
N VAL A 255 13.96 12.34 -23.59
CA VAL A 255 14.18 10.98 -23.09
C VAL A 255 15.46 10.95 -22.26
N PRO A 256 15.43 10.46 -21.01
CA PRO A 256 16.63 10.38 -20.18
C PRO A 256 17.62 9.35 -20.75
N PRO A 257 18.93 9.65 -20.79
CA PRO A 257 19.93 8.67 -21.22
C PRO A 257 19.98 7.47 -20.27
N CYS A 258 20.44 6.33 -20.79
CA CYS A 258 20.74 5.17 -19.94
C CYS A 258 21.89 5.53 -18.97
N PRO A 259 21.77 5.25 -17.66
CA PRO A 259 22.82 5.51 -16.69
C PRO A 259 23.92 4.44 -16.64
N LEU A 260 23.79 3.37 -17.43
CA LEU A 260 24.83 2.35 -17.66
C LEU A 260 25.35 2.51 -19.09
N GLU A 261 26.67 2.53 -19.25
CA GLU A 261 27.33 2.69 -20.54
C GLU A 261 27.11 1.50 -21.46
N GLY A 262 27.01 1.74 -22.78
CA GLY A 262 26.71 0.72 -23.79
C GLY A 262 25.26 0.18 -23.79
N HIS A 263 24.49 0.41 -22.72
CA HIS A 263 23.12 -0.07 -22.57
C HIS A 263 22.05 0.90 -23.07
N LYS A 264 20.82 0.39 -23.28
CA LYS A 264 19.64 1.18 -23.67
C LYS A 264 18.36 0.71 -22.98
N TRP A 265 17.39 1.61 -22.85
CA TRP A 265 16.05 1.27 -22.37
C TRP A 265 15.36 0.27 -23.31
N GLY A 266 14.63 -0.70 -22.74
CA GLY A 266 13.88 -1.70 -23.50
C GLY A 266 12.78 -1.09 -24.37
N ALA A 267 12.05 -0.09 -23.84
CA ALA A 267 11.09 0.69 -24.59
C ALA A 267 10.87 2.10 -24.00
N ILE A 268 10.42 3.03 -24.84
CA ILE A 268 9.89 4.34 -24.43
C ILE A 268 8.44 4.41 -24.90
N VAL A 269 7.52 4.79 -24.02
CA VAL A 269 6.10 4.97 -24.33
C VAL A 269 5.59 6.33 -23.86
N HIS A 270 4.41 6.69 -24.36
CA HIS A 270 3.77 7.98 -24.13
C HIS A 270 2.28 7.79 -23.76
N ASN A 271 2.02 7.02 -22.70
CA ASN A 271 0.67 6.67 -22.25
C ASN A 271 0.22 7.65 -21.14
N ASP A 272 -0.53 8.69 -21.54
CA ASP A 272 -1.06 9.72 -20.64
C ASP A 272 -2.23 9.23 -19.76
N SER A 273 -2.72 8.02 -20.00
CA SER A 273 -3.76 7.34 -19.24
C SER A 273 -3.19 6.37 -18.20
N ALA A 274 -1.87 6.13 -18.21
CA ALA A 274 -1.14 5.38 -17.19
C ALA A 274 -0.59 6.29 -16.07
N MET A 275 -0.55 5.78 -14.84
CA MET A 275 0.00 6.48 -13.67
C MET A 275 1.47 6.11 -13.35
N TRP A 276 2.04 5.11 -14.04
CA TRP A 276 3.42 4.65 -13.81
C TRP A 276 4.41 5.45 -14.66
N ILE A 277 5.64 5.53 -14.15
CA ILE A 277 6.76 6.34 -14.70
C ILE A 277 7.77 5.45 -15.42
N ALA A 278 8.01 4.26 -14.88
CA ALA A 278 8.72 3.17 -15.53
C ALA A 278 8.09 1.84 -15.11
N ASN A 279 8.15 0.81 -15.95
CA ASN A 279 7.78 -0.55 -15.58
C ASN A 279 8.76 -1.58 -16.16
N TRP A 280 8.80 -2.77 -15.57
CA TRP A 280 9.53 -3.93 -16.09
C TRP A 280 8.90 -5.23 -15.60
N ARG A 281 9.08 -6.31 -16.37
CA ARG A 281 8.60 -7.65 -15.97
C ARG A 281 9.65 -8.37 -15.13
N GLU A 282 9.31 -8.76 -13.91
CA GLU A 282 10.23 -9.48 -13.04
C GLU A 282 10.35 -10.96 -13.43
N LYS A 283 11.60 -11.41 -13.61
CA LYS A 283 11.94 -12.71 -14.22
C LYS A 283 11.73 -13.94 -13.32
N LEU A 284 11.35 -13.80 -12.04
CA LEU A 284 11.16 -14.94 -11.14
C LEU A 284 9.68 -15.34 -11.00
N CYS A 285 8.78 -14.38 -10.76
CA CYS A 285 7.34 -14.62 -10.66
C CYS A 285 6.54 -14.10 -11.88
N GLY A 286 7.22 -13.56 -12.90
CA GLY A 286 6.59 -13.07 -14.14
C GLY A 286 5.74 -11.81 -13.98
N GLN A 287 5.76 -11.18 -12.80
CA GLN A 287 4.91 -10.04 -12.42
C GLN A 287 5.51 -8.71 -12.89
N HIS A 288 4.68 -7.75 -13.29
CA HIS A 288 5.16 -6.40 -13.59
C HIS A 288 5.47 -5.60 -12.31
N LYS A 289 6.61 -4.91 -12.33
CA LYS A 289 7.06 -3.96 -11.31
C LYS A 289 7.07 -2.56 -11.89
N TYR A 290 6.82 -1.58 -11.05
CA TYR A 290 6.51 -0.21 -11.46
C TYR A 290 7.24 0.82 -10.58
N VAL A 291 7.74 1.89 -11.19
CA VAL A 291 8.12 3.14 -10.53
C VAL A 291 6.89 4.04 -10.49
N TRP A 292 6.44 4.38 -9.28
CA TRP A 292 5.32 5.29 -9.07
C TRP A 292 5.80 6.66 -8.58
N ALA A 293 4.99 7.68 -8.85
CA ALA A 293 5.07 8.94 -8.11
C ALA A 293 4.78 8.70 -6.61
N SER A 294 5.34 9.51 -5.72
CA SER A 294 5.16 9.34 -4.28
C SER A 294 3.69 9.49 -3.87
N ALA A 295 3.33 9.02 -2.67
CA ALA A 295 1.99 9.26 -2.12
C ALA A 295 1.69 10.76 -1.91
N GLY A 296 2.72 11.63 -1.90
CA GLY A 296 2.59 13.08 -1.84
C GLY A 296 2.49 13.77 -3.20
N ALA A 297 2.50 13.02 -4.31
CA ALA A 297 2.38 13.55 -5.67
C ALA A 297 0.91 13.77 -6.06
N SER A 298 0.64 14.78 -6.87
CA SER A 298 -0.72 15.17 -7.31
C SER A 298 -1.43 14.03 -8.04
N ILE A 299 -0.73 13.31 -8.92
CA ILE A 299 -1.27 12.13 -9.64
C ILE A 299 -1.76 11.04 -8.67
N SER A 300 -0.98 10.76 -7.62
CA SER A 300 -1.31 9.78 -6.57
C SER A 300 -2.47 10.25 -5.70
N GLN A 301 -2.48 11.54 -5.33
CA GLN A 301 -3.54 12.13 -4.51
C GLN A 301 -4.88 12.26 -5.27
N ARG A 302 -4.86 12.59 -6.56
CA ARG A 302 -6.03 12.56 -7.46
C ARG A 302 -6.69 11.16 -7.44
N GLY A 303 -5.88 10.10 -7.57
CA GLY A 303 -6.36 8.71 -7.49
C GLY A 303 -6.93 8.34 -6.12
N ASP A 304 -6.25 8.73 -5.03
CA ASP A 304 -6.69 8.39 -3.67
C ASP A 304 -7.97 9.14 -3.27
N MET A 305 -8.13 10.40 -3.69
CA MET A 305 -9.38 11.17 -3.54
C MET A 305 -10.53 10.52 -4.31
N ALA A 306 -10.33 10.21 -5.60
CA ALA A 306 -11.35 9.57 -6.44
C ALA A 306 -11.81 8.20 -5.87
N LYS A 307 -10.88 7.42 -5.29
CA LYS A 307 -11.19 6.18 -4.55
C LYS A 307 -12.09 6.43 -3.33
N PHE A 308 -11.83 7.47 -2.55
CA PHE A 308 -12.66 7.82 -1.39
C PHE A 308 -14.03 8.39 -1.80
N ASP A 309 -14.10 9.22 -2.84
CA ASP A 309 -15.37 9.69 -3.40
C ASP A 309 -16.20 8.54 -3.99
N LYS A 310 -15.54 7.55 -4.61
CA LYS A 310 -16.25 6.35 -5.09
C LYS A 310 -16.75 5.46 -3.95
N ALA A 311 -16.01 5.37 -2.84
CA ALA A 311 -16.52 4.74 -1.63
C ALA A 311 -17.71 5.53 -1.03
N ARG A 312 -17.64 6.86 -1.06
CA ARG A 312 -18.71 7.74 -0.56
C ARG A 312 -19.99 7.64 -1.40
N GLU A 313 -19.89 7.51 -2.72
CA GLU A 313 -21.04 7.32 -3.62
C GLU A 313 -21.86 6.05 -3.28
N LEU A 314 -21.23 4.99 -2.77
CA LEU A 314 -21.90 3.72 -2.46
C LEU A 314 -23.07 3.88 -1.47
N GLN A 315 -23.07 4.90 -0.61
CA GLN A 315 -24.16 5.17 0.36
C GLN A 315 -25.56 5.33 -0.30
N TYR A 316 -25.60 5.78 -1.56
CA TYR A 316 -26.85 5.97 -2.30
C TYR A 316 -27.41 4.66 -2.88
N TYR A 317 -26.57 3.64 -3.05
CA TYR A 317 -26.91 2.37 -3.70
C TYR A 317 -26.93 1.18 -2.73
N ILE A 318 -26.26 1.29 -1.58
CA ILE A 318 -26.02 0.17 -0.65
C ILE A 318 -27.30 -0.52 -0.18
N ASP A 319 -28.36 0.21 0.20
CA ASP A 319 -29.63 -0.39 0.66
C ASP A 319 -30.32 -1.20 -0.44
N LYS A 320 -30.26 -0.74 -1.70
CA LYS A 320 -30.80 -1.46 -2.86
C LYS A 320 -30.05 -2.76 -3.08
N LEU A 321 -28.72 -2.74 -2.96
CA LEU A 321 -27.86 -3.91 -3.10
C LEU A 321 -28.06 -4.91 -1.95
N ARG A 322 -28.09 -4.44 -0.70
CA ARG A 322 -28.40 -5.24 0.50
C ARG A 322 -29.77 -5.91 0.37
N GLY A 323 -30.77 -5.16 -0.07
CA GLY A 323 -32.10 -5.70 -0.37
C GLY A 323 -32.12 -6.76 -1.48
N ASP A 324 -31.19 -6.72 -2.45
CA ASP A 324 -31.13 -7.72 -3.52
C ASP A 324 -30.32 -8.96 -3.14
N TYR A 325 -29.12 -8.82 -2.55
CA TYR A 325 -28.36 -10.00 -2.15
C TYR A 325 -29.13 -10.82 -1.10
N MET A 326 -29.88 -10.19 -0.19
CA MET A 326 -30.74 -10.88 0.79
C MET A 326 -31.92 -11.62 0.13
N ARG A 327 -32.40 -11.18 -1.04
CA ARG A 327 -33.33 -11.98 -1.86
C ARG A 327 -32.59 -13.16 -2.52
N LYS A 328 -31.41 -12.91 -3.09
CA LYS A 328 -30.61 -13.93 -3.77
C LYS A 328 -30.21 -15.10 -2.86
N LEU A 329 -29.93 -14.87 -1.58
CA LEU A 329 -29.74 -15.94 -0.56
C LEU A 329 -30.89 -16.96 -0.53
N LYS A 330 -32.13 -16.51 -0.77
CA LYS A 330 -33.34 -17.35 -0.78
C LYS A 330 -33.58 -18.06 -2.12
N SER A 331 -32.75 -17.82 -3.13
CA SER A 331 -32.93 -18.38 -4.48
C SER A 331 -32.75 -19.90 -4.51
N LYS A 332 -33.53 -20.55 -5.40
CA LYS A 332 -33.36 -21.95 -5.77
C LYS A 332 -32.09 -22.14 -6.61
N ASP A 333 -31.85 -21.21 -7.54
CA ASP A 333 -30.64 -21.17 -8.36
C ASP A 333 -29.37 -21.10 -7.49
N ALA A 334 -28.35 -21.86 -7.86
CA ALA A 334 -27.08 -21.98 -7.16
C ALA A 334 -26.22 -20.73 -7.35
N THR A 335 -26.05 -20.26 -8.59
CA THR A 335 -25.23 -19.09 -8.94
C THR A 335 -25.75 -17.84 -8.25
N SER A 336 -27.05 -17.55 -8.32
CA SER A 336 -27.68 -16.45 -7.59
C SER A 336 -27.44 -16.55 -6.07
N ARG A 337 -27.63 -17.74 -5.48
CA ARG A 337 -27.47 -17.94 -4.04
C ARG A 337 -26.02 -17.74 -3.57
N GLN A 338 -25.05 -18.26 -4.33
CA GLN A 338 -23.63 -18.06 -4.09
C GLN A 338 -23.23 -16.59 -4.26
N LEU A 339 -23.70 -15.93 -5.32
CA LEU A 339 -23.50 -14.50 -5.56
C LEU A 339 -24.04 -13.65 -4.41
N GLY A 340 -25.23 -14.00 -3.89
CA GLY A 340 -25.84 -13.36 -2.72
C GLY A 340 -25.03 -13.55 -1.44
N LEU A 341 -24.49 -14.76 -1.23
CA LEU A 341 -23.69 -15.11 -0.06
C LEU A 341 -22.30 -14.45 -0.10
N ALA A 342 -21.59 -14.48 -1.22
CA ALA A 342 -20.33 -13.79 -1.42
C ALA A 342 -20.49 -12.25 -1.28
N SER A 343 -21.60 -11.69 -1.75
CA SER A 343 -21.93 -10.28 -1.56
C SER A 343 -22.11 -9.91 -0.09
N TRP A 344 -22.85 -10.73 0.68
CA TRP A 344 -23.00 -10.53 2.13
C TRP A 344 -21.64 -10.62 2.85
N ILE A 345 -20.76 -11.57 2.46
CA ILE A 345 -19.43 -11.72 3.06
C ILE A 345 -18.53 -10.50 2.77
N VAL A 346 -18.52 -9.98 1.53
CA VAL A 346 -17.72 -8.78 1.16
C VAL A 346 -18.25 -7.52 1.86
N ASP A 347 -19.57 -7.35 1.97
CA ASP A 347 -20.17 -6.18 2.59
C ASP A 347 -20.12 -6.23 4.12
N VAL A 348 -20.56 -7.32 4.76
CA VAL A 348 -20.71 -7.37 6.22
C VAL A 348 -19.41 -7.74 6.94
N LEU A 349 -18.61 -8.66 6.39
CA LEU A 349 -17.35 -9.11 7.01
C LEU A 349 -16.10 -8.41 6.44
N ALA A 350 -16.29 -7.45 5.52
CA ALA A 350 -15.22 -6.68 4.87
C ALA A 350 -14.07 -7.54 4.33
N LEU A 351 -14.35 -8.78 3.88
CA LEU A 351 -13.34 -9.67 3.32
C LEU A 351 -12.91 -9.22 1.92
N ARG A 352 -11.71 -9.65 1.52
CA ARG A 352 -11.21 -9.49 0.15
C ARG A 352 -11.83 -10.58 -0.71
N VAL A 353 -11.99 -10.33 -2.02
CA VAL A 353 -12.57 -11.33 -2.95
C VAL A 353 -11.74 -12.61 -3.00
N GLY A 354 -10.42 -12.49 -2.99
CA GLY A 354 -9.54 -13.58 -3.44
C GLY A 354 -9.56 -13.63 -4.97
N MET A 355 -8.38 -13.77 -5.57
CA MET A 355 -8.26 -14.27 -6.93
C MET A 355 -7.87 -15.75 -6.83
N GLU A 356 -8.16 -16.53 -7.87
CA GLU A 356 -7.57 -17.85 -8.00
C GLU A 356 -6.05 -17.73 -8.15
N LYS A 357 -5.31 -18.70 -7.59
CA LYS A 357 -3.86 -18.66 -7.40
C LYS A 357 -3.27 -20.01 -7.77
N ASN A 358 -2.15 -20.00 -8.50
CA ASN A 358 -1.40 -21.22 -8.76
C ASN A 358 -0.51 -21.54 -7.54
N ALA A 359 -0.76 -22.66 -6.87
CA ALA A 359 -0.03 -23.12 -5.69
C ALA A 359 1.44 -23.51 -5.96
N GLU A 360 1.84 -23.72 -7.23
CA GLU A 360 3.25 -23.89 -7.61
C GLU A 360 4.03 -22.56 -7.69
N GLU A 361 3.30 -21.45 -7.87
CA GLU A 361 3.84 -20.11 -8.11
C GLU A 361 3.75 -19.21 -6.89
N GLU A 362 2.63 -19.26 -6.15
CA GLU A 362 2.27 -18.36 -5.06
C GLU A 362 1.99 -19.10 -3.75
N ALA A 363 2.04 -18.38 -2.61
CA ALA A 363 1.58 -18.92 -1.33
C ALA A 363 0.03 -19.07 -1.31
N GLU A 364 -0.42 -20.26 -0.88
CA GLU A 364 -1.83 -20.57 -0.62
C GLU A 364 -2.44 -19.56 0.37
N THR A 365 -3.32 -18.71 -0.14
CA THR A 365 -3.92 -17.58 0.60
C THR A 365 -5.26 -17.22 -0.02
N TYR A 366 -6.29 -17.12 0.81
CA TYR A 366 -7.69 -17.17 0.38
C TYR A 366 -8.43 -15.83 0.59
N GLY A 367 -9.53 -15.68 -0.14
CA GLY A 367 -10.55 -14.66 0.04
C GLY A 367 -11.93 -15.23 -0.29
N THR A 368 -12.96 -14.38 -0.22
CA THR A 368 -14.38 -14.74 -0.33
C THR A 368 -14.72 -15.78 -1.41
N CYS A 369 -14.37 -15.52 -2.68
CA CYS A 369 -14.68 -16.39 -3.82
C CYS A 369 -13.77 -17.64 -3.90
N SER A 370 -12.70 -17.70 -3.11
CA SER A 370 -11.77 -18.84 -3.05
C SER A 370 -11.85 -19.59 -1.72
N LEU A 371 -12.93 -19.43 -0.93
CA LEU A 371 -13.09 -20.18 0.32
C LEU A 371 -13.43 -21.64 0.03
N LEU A 372 -12.60 -22.55 0.54
CA LEU A 372 -12.86 -23.98 0.60
C LEU A 372 -13.79 -24.34 1.76
N VAL A 373 -14.41 -25.53 1.71
CA VAL A 373 -15.34 -26.04 2.72
C VAL A 373 -14.69 -26.11 4.11
N GLU A 374 -13.42 -26.51 4.22
CA GLU A 374 -12.69 -26.62 5.48
C GLU A 374 -12.49 -25.29 6.22
N HIS A 375 -12.55 -24.16 5.51
CA HIS A 375 -12.43 -22.83 6.12
C HIS A 375 -13.70 -22.38 6.87
N VAL A 376 -14.78 -23.17 6.84
CA VAL A 376 -16.11 -22.72 7.25
C VAL A 376 -16.84 -23.75 8.11
N GLU A 377 -17.17 -23.34 9.33
CA GLU A 377 -17.85 -24.16 10.33
C GLU A 377 -19.17 -23.49 10.74
N LEU A 378 -20.28 -24.23 10.62
CA LEU A 378 -21.59 -23.79 11.10
C LEU A 378 -21.81 -24.37 12.50
N LEU A 379 -21.83 -23.49 13.50
CA LEU A 379 -21.97 -23.82 14.92
C LEU A 379 -23.45 -23.91 15.33
N GLU A 380 -23.71 -24.23 16.60
CA GLU A 380 -25.08 -24.20 17.14
C GLU A 380 -25.65 -22.77 17.21
N GLY A 381 -26.92 -22.64 16.82
CA GLY A 381 -27.54 -21.34 16.49
C GLY A 381 -27.18 -20.87 15.08
N PRO A 382 -27.61 -19.67 14.65
CA PRO A 382 -27.22 -19.12 13.35
C PRO A 382 -25.82 -18.49 13.44
N LYS A 383 -24.80 -19.32 13.71
CA LYS A 383 -23.40 -18.89 13.91
C LYS A 383 -22.48 -19.46 12.85
N LEU A 384 -21.63 -18.59 12.32
CA LEU A 384 -20.65 -18.89 11.27
C LEU A 384 -19.24 -18.65 11.82
N LYS A 385 -18.46 -19.71 11.97
CA LYS A 385 -17.01 -19.62 12.18
C LYS A 385 -16.30 -19.72 10.84
N LEU A 386 -15.33 -18.83 10.64
CA LEU A 386 -14.48 -18.74 9.46
C LEU A 386 -13.01 -18.80 9.92
N GLU A 387 -12.21 -19.68 9.32
CA GLU A 387 -10.83 -19.92 9.72
C GLU A 387 -9.96 -20.23 8.50
N PHE A 388 -9.12 -19.28 8.07
CA PHE A 388 -8.26 -19.43 6.87
C PHE A 388 -7.06 -18.47 6.86
N LEU A 389 -6.06 -18.76 6.03
CA LEU A 389 -4.95 -17.83 5.75
C LEU A 389 -5.36 -16.81 4.68
N GLY A 390 -5.45 -15.54 5.05
CA GLY A 390 -5.75 -14.44 4.13
C GLY A 390 -4.54 -13.91 3.39
N LYS A 391 -4.68 -12.73 2.75
CA LYS A 391 -3.55 -12.03 2.10
C LYS A 391 -2.35 -11.91 3.08
N ASP A 392 -1.15 -12.06 2.53
CA ASP A 392 0.13 -12.03 3.25
C ASP A 392 0.32 -13.22 4.22
N SER A 393 -0.47 -14.29 4.04
CA SER A 393 -0.56 -15.46 4.92
C SER A 393 -0.92 -15.12 6.37
N MET A 394 -1.60 -13.99 6.58
CA MET A 394 -2.12 -13.60 7.89
C MET A 394 -3.38 -14.42 8.21
N PRO A 395 -3.47 -15.07 9.38
CA PRO A 395 -4.67 -15.81 9.76
C PRO A 395 -5.88 -14.88 9.90
N TYR A 396 -7.03 -15.38 9.47
CA TYR A 396 -8.35 -14.84 9.74
C TYR A 396 -9.14 -15.93 10.46
N THR A 397 -9.36 -15.75 11.76
CA THR A 397 -10.24 -16.59 12.58
C THR A 397 -11.31 -15.68 13.16
N ASN A 398 -12.58 -15.91 12.81
CA ASN A 398 -13.70 -15.08 13.25
C ASN A 398 -14.98 -15.90 13.37
N THR A 399 -15.69 -15.75 14.49
CA THR A 399 -16.99 -16.38 14.74
C THR A 399 -18.05 -15.30 14.87
N VAL A 400 -19.02 -15.30 13.97
CA VAL A 400 -20.05 -14.26 13.86
C VAL A 400 -21.46 -14.85 13.94
N ASP A 401 -22.34 -14.18 14.67
CA ASP A 401 -23.79 -14.38 14.56
C ASP A 401 -24.26 -13.83 13.19
N VAL A 402 -25.05 -14.62 12.47
CA VAL A 402 -25.52 -14.30 11.11
C VAL A 402 -27.05 -14.39 11.01
N PRO A 403 -27.69 -13.76 10.01
CA PRO A 403 -29.10 -14.00 9.71
C PRO A 403 -29.36 -15.48 9.39
N GLU A 404 -30.55 -15.99 9.72
CA GLU A 404 -30.95 -17.37 9.38
C GLU A 404 -30.84 -17.64 7.87
N GLU A 405 -31.10 -16.64 7.03
CA GLU A 405 -30.87 -16.71 5.58
C GLU A 405 -29.44 -17.06 5.20
N VAL A 406 -28.45 -16.51 5.92
CA VAL A 406 -27.02 -16.66 5.62
C VAL A 406 -26.56 -18.04 6.07
N ALA A 407 -26.95 -18.49 7.27
CA ALA A 407 -26.69 -19.85 7.73
C ALA A 407 -27.34 -20.89 6.81
N ALA A 408 -28.60 -20.69 6.41
CA ALA A 408 -29.32 -21.58 5.50
C ALA A 408 -28.81 -21.54 4.05
N ALA A 409 -28.22 -20.43 3.60
CA ALA A 409 -27.54 -20.35 2.31
C ALA A 409 -26.18 -21.05 2.34
N MET A 410 -25.38 -20.82 3.40
CA MET A 410 -24.07 -21.45 3.60
C MET A 410 -24.21 -22.97 3.70
N GLY A 411 -25.13 -23.48 4.53
CA GLY A 411 -25.39 -24.92 4.64
C GLY A 411 -25.80 -25.60 3.33
N LYS A 412 -26.40 -24.86 2.38
CA LYS A 412 -26.68 -25.34 1.02
C LYS A 412 -25.47 -25.33 0.09
N CYS A 413 -24.44 -24.53 0.38
CA CYS A 413 -23.21 -24.44 -0.41
C CYS A 413 -22.13 -25.42 0.06
N LEU A 414 -22.15 -25.81 1.35
CA LEU A 414 -21.31 -26.85 1.95
C LEU A 414 -21.82 -28.29 1.68
N LYS A 415 -23.14 -28.47 1.48
CA LYS A 415 -23.76 -29.80 1.41
C LYS A 415 -23.26 -30.62 0.21
N GLY A 416 -22.63 -31.77 0.50
CA GLY A 416 -22.26 -32.78 -0.48
C GLY A 416 -20.87 -32.57 -1.11
N LYS A 417 -20.07 -31.65 -0.56
CA LYS A 417 -18.70 -31.35 -0.97
C LYS A 417 -17.67 -31.95 0.01
N ALA A 418 -16.45 -32.16 -0.47
CA ALA A 418 -15.29 -32.49 0.35
C ALA A 418 -14.66 -31.23 0.99
N ALA A 419 -13.79 -31.43 1.99
CA ALA A 419 -13.12 -30.37 2.74
C ALA A 419 -12.35 -29.38 1.84
N THR A 420 -11.68 -29.91 0.81
CA THR A 420 -10.86 -29.18 -0.16
C THR A 420 -11.64 -28.51 -1.29
N ASP A 421 -12.96 -28.69 -1.37
CA ASP A 421 -13.76 -28.15 -2.48
C ASP A 421 -14.09 -26.68 -2.25
N SER A 422 -14.13 -25.87 -3.32
CA SER A 422 -14.62 -24.49 -3.24
C SER A 422 -16.09 -24.43 -2.81
N ILE A 423 -16.41 -23.55 -1.87
CA ILE A 423 -17.79 -23.19 -1.49
C ILE A 423 -18.51 -22.49 -2.67
N PHE A 424 -17.74 -21.78 -3.49
CA PHE A 424 -18.18 -20.92 -4.58
C PHE A 424 -17.75 -21.49 -5.93
N ASP A 425 -18.32 -22.64 -6.29
CA ASP A 425 -18.07 -23.38 -7.53
C ASP A 425 -18.78 -22.80 -8.77
N SER A 426 -19.70 -21.85 -8.60
CA SER A 426 -20.52 -21.30 -9.69
C SER A 426 -20.46 -19.77 -9.85
N ILE A 427 -19.49 -19.10 -9.20
CA ILE A 427 -19.19 -17.68 -9.37
C ILE A 427 -17.68 -17.43 -9.38
N SER A 428 -17.23 -16.40 -10.09
CA SER A 428 -15.83 -15.94 -10.05
C SER A 428 -15.71 -14.51 -9.49
N PRO A 429 -14.49 -14.04 -9.19
CA PRO A 429 -14.24 -12.63 -8.88
C PRO A 429 -14.76 -11.68 -9.96
N THR A 430 -14.70 -12.07 -11.23
CA THR A 430 -15.27 -11.31 -12.35
C THR A 430 -16.80 -11.25 -12.24
N THR A 431 -17.47 -12.39 -12.07
CA THR A 431 -18.95 -12.45 -11.91
C THR A 431 -19.44 -11.57 -10.75
N LEU A 432 -18.75 -11.62 -9.61
CA LEU A 432 -19.10 -10.83 -8.44
C LEU A 432 -18.93 -9.33 -8.68
N ASN A 433 -17.86 -8.90 -9.35
CA ASN A 433 -17.66 -7.49 -9.66
C ASN A 433 -18.63 -7.00 -10.76
N SER A 434 -18.94 -7.80 -11.78
CA SER A 434 -19.95 -7.43 -12.79
C SER A 434 -21.34 -7.25 -12.18
N TYR A 435 -21.75 -8.12 -11.24
CA TYR A 435 -22.96 -7.92 -10.45
C TYR A 435 -22.95 -6.61 -9.64
N PHE A 436 -21.78 -6.19 -9.11
CA PHE A 436 -21.67 -4.89 -8.47
C PHE A 436 -21.75 -3.71 -9.47
N LYS A 437 -21.16 -3.84 -10.68
CA LYS A 437 -21.29 -2.83 -11.76
C LYS A 437 -22.77 -2.56 -12.12
N GLU A 438 -23.67 -3.55 -12.05
CA GLU A 438 -25.12 -3.40 -12.31
C GLU A 438 -25.82 -2.37 -11.39
N PHE A 439 -25.31 -2.16 -10.17
CA PHE A 439 -25.94 -1.25 -9.19
C PHE A 439 -25.39 0.16 -9.29
N MET A 440 -24.12 0.29 -9.65
CA MET A 440 -23.34 1.52 -9.58
C MET A 440 -22.12 1.37 -10.52
N PRO A 441 -22.02 2.18 -11.61
CA PRO A 441 -20.93 2.04 -12.58
C PRO A 441 -19.55 2.13 -11.93
N GLY A 442 -18.66 1.18 -12.20
CA GLY A 442 -17.33 1.12 -11.59
C GLY A 442 -17.31 0.73 -10.09
N LEU A 443 -18.40 0.25 -9.52
CA LEU A 443 -18.38 -0.40 -8.21
C LEU A 443 -17.65 -1.76 -8.31
N SER A 444 -16.82 -2.04 -7.32
CA SER A 444 -16.13 -3.33 -7.17
C SER A 444 -16.03 -3.70 -5.69
N ALA A 445 -15.73 -4.96 -5.40
CA ALA A 445 -15.52 -5.45 -4.04
C ALA A 445 -14.45 -4.65 -3.25
N LYS A 446 -13.44 -4.09 -3.93
CA LYS A 446 -12.40 -3.24 -3.33
C LYS A 446 -13.02 -2.01 -2.63
N VAL A 447 -14.16 -1.51 -3.12
CA VAL A 447 -14.84 -0.30 -2.61
C VAL A 447 -15.50 -0.54 -1.25
N PHE A 448 -16.08 -1.71 -0.99
CA PHE A 448 -16.79 -2.03 0.25
C PHE A 448 -15.88 -1.93 1.48
N ARG A 449 -14.63 -2.39 1.37
CA ARG A 449 -13.65 -2.30 2.46
C ARG A 449 -13.30 -0.83 2.80
N THR A 450 -13.26 0.04 1.80
CA THR A 450 -13.03 1.49 1.99
C THR A 450 -14.28 2.19 2.56
N TYR A 451 -15.47 1.84 2.06
CA TYR A 451 -16.74 2.33 2.57
C TYR A 451 -16.94 1.95 4.03
N ASN A 452 -16.90 0.66 4.37
CA ASN A 452 -17.15 0.17 5.73
C ASN A 452 -16.08 0.63 6.73
N ALA A 453 -14.81 0.78 6.32
CA ALA A 453 -13.77 1.38 7.16
C ALA A 453 -14.03 2.88 7.45
N SER A 454 -14.45 3.64 6.43
CA SER A 454 -14.77 5.07 6.57
C SER A 454 -16.04 5.29 7.40
N VAL A 455 -17.12 4.55 7.12
CA VAL A 455 -18.37 4.55 7.90
C VAL A 455 -18.12 4.16 9.37
N THR A 456 -17.26 3.16 9.62
CA THR A 456 -16.93 2.78 10.99
C THR A 456 -16.14 3.87 11.69
N LEU A 457 -15.14 4.49 11.04
CA LEU A 457 -14.42 5.63 11.65
C LEU A 457 -15.39 6.76 12.00
N GLU A 458 -16.26 7.17 11.08
CA GLU A 458 -17.24 8.24 11.30
C GLU A 458 -18.19 7.93 12.47
N ARG A 459 -18.74 6.70 12.52
CA ARG A 459 -19.62 6.25 13.60
C ARG A 459 -18.92 6.18 14.96
N GLU A 460 -17.68 5.72 15.00
CA GLU A 460 -16.90 5.66 16.24
C GLU A 460 -16.46 7.05 16.71
N LEU A 461 -16.10 7.96 15.79
CA LEU A 461 -15.78 9.35 16.13
C LEU A 461 -17.01 10.14 16.59
N ALA A 462 -18.20 9.88 16.04
CA ALA A 462 -19.46 10.50 16.50
C ALA A 462 -19.78 10.22 17.98
N LYS A 463 -19.22 9.17 18.59
CA LYS A 463 -19.36 8.89 20.04
C LYS A 463 -18.64 9.91 20.95
N SER A 464 -17.89 10.86 20.37
CA SER A 464 -17.29 11.99 21.08
C SER A 464 -18.17 13.26 21.10
N GLU A 465 -19.31 13.28 20.40
CA GLU A 465 -20.19 14.46 20.40
C GLU A 465 -20.73 14.74 21.81
N GLY A 466 -20.57 15.99 22.26
CA GLY A 466 -20.89 16.42 23.63
C GLY A 466 -19.79 16.19 24.67
N LEU A 467 -18.67 15.53 24.33
CA LEU A 467 -17.55 15.31 25.25
C LEU A 467 -16.50 16.44 25.16
N ASN A 468 -16.23 17.10 26.29
CA ASN A 468 -15.12 18.05 26.41
C ASN A 468 -13.81 17.29 26.70
N LEU A 469 -13.19 16.74 25.64
CA LEU A 469 -11.95 15.94 25.71
C LEU A 469 -10.71 16.84 25.69
N SER A 470 -9.71 16.56 26.53
CA SER A 470 -8.38 17.16 26.34
C SER A 470 -7.66 16.56 25.12
N ILE A 471 -6.66 17.26 24.57
CA ILE A 471 -5.93 16.84 23.36
C ILE A 471 -5.34 15.42 23.47
N GLU A 472 -4.89 14.98 24.65
CA GLU A 472 -4.37 13.62 24.84
C GLU A 472 -5.50 12.58 24.95
N GLU A 473 -6.63 12.93 25.58
CA GLU A 473 -7.82 12.07 25.65
C GLU A 473 -8.45 11.91 24.25
N ALA A 474 -8.54 12.97 23.46
CA ALA A 474 -8.94 12.95 22.05
C ALA A 474 -7.99 12.09 21.19
N ARG A 475 -6.67 12.20 21.38
CA ARG A 475 -5.68 11.34 20.69
C ARG A 475 -5.88 9.86 21.00
N VAL A 476 -6.15 9.50 22.26
CA VAL A 476 -6.45 8.12 22.66
C VAL A 476 -7.77 7.66 22.04
N PHE A 477 -8.82 8.49 22.13
CA PHE A 477 -10.14 8.24 21.56
C PHE A 477 -10.09 7.95 20.05
N TYR A 478 -9.40 8.79 19.26
CA TYR A 478 -9.18 8.54 17.82
C TYR A 478 -8.47 7.21 17.57
N THR A 479 -7.46 6.89 18.40
CA THR A 479 -6.68 5.67 18.19
C THR A 479 -7.50 4.41 18.50
N ASN A 480 -8.43 4.48 19.45
CA ASN A 480 -9.43 3.45 19.69
C ASN A 480 -10.46 3.37 18.55
N ALA A 481 -10.94 4.48 18.00
CA ALA A 481 -11.83 4.47 16.82
C ALA A 481 -11.14 3.79 15.60
N ASN A 482 -9.86 4.07 15.36
CA ASN A 482 -9.06 3.40 14.32
C ASN A 482 -8.74 1.92 14.66
N ARG A 483 -8.75 1.52 15.94
CA ARG A 483 -8.60 0.12 16.37
C ARG A 483 -9.76 -0.73 15.88
N GLU A 484 -11.00 -0.26 16.06
CA GLU A 484 -12.19 -0.99 15.62
C GLU A 484 -12.26 -1.10 14.09
N VAL A 485 -11.82 -0.06 13.36
CA VAL A 485 -11.65 -0.12 11.89
C VAL A 485 -10.58 -1.14 11.47
N ALA A 486 -9.48 -1.23 12.23
CA ALA A 486 -8.41 -2.18 11.95
C ALA A 486 -8.85 -3.64 12.23
N ILE A 487 -9.66 -3.87 13.28
CA ILE A 487 -10.28 -5.18 13.58
C ILE A 487 -11.24 -5.58 12.46
N LEU A 488 -12.18 -4.70 12.08
CA LEU A 488 -13.11 -4.94 10.96
C LEU A 488 -12.38 -5.32 9.65
N CYS A 489 -11.19 -4.79 9.43
CA CYS A 489 -10.39 -5.08 8.24
C CYS A 489 -9.46 -6.30 8.36
N ASN A 490 -9.43 -7.00 9.51
CA ASN A 490 -8.39 -7.95 9.92
C ASN A 490 -6.96 -7.44 9.61
N HIS A 491 -6.65 -6.22 10.03
CA HIS A 491 -5.31 -5.64 9.94
C HIS A 491 -4.51 -6.04 11.18
N MET A 492 -4.01 -7.28 11.18
CA MET A 492 -3.17 -7.84 12.25
C MET A 492 -1.67 -7.65 11.97
N ARG A 493 -0.83 -7.84 13.00
CA ARG A 493 0.64 -7.93 12.90
C ARG A 493 1.16 -9.06 13.80
N THR A 494 2.15 -9.81 13.32
CA THR A 494 2.94 -10.72 14.17
C THR A 494 3.68 -9.93 15.25
N VAL A 495 3.85 -10.52 16.43
CA VAL A 495 4.47 -9.88 17.60
C VAL A 495 5.64 -10.72 18.08
N ASN A 496 6.81 -10.11 18.21
CA ASN A 496 7.90 -10.70 18.99
C ASN A 496 7.59 -10.46 20.48
N GLU A 497 7.31 -11.53 21.21
CA GLU A 497 6.77 -11.47 22.57
C GLU A 497 7.80 -10.96 23.58
N GLU A 498 9.06 -11.38 23.47
CA GLU A 498 10.19 -10.94 24.28
C GLU A 498 10.39 -9.41 24.18
N SER A 499 10.49 -8.89 22.95
CA SER A 499 10.64 -7.46 22.66
C SER A 499 9.42 -6.66 23.12
N PHE A 500 8.22 -7.25 23.06
CA PHE A 500 6.99 -6.64 23.56
C PHE A 500 6.96 -6.59 25.10
N SER A 501 7.29 -7.69 25.81
CA SER A 501 7.39 -7.70 27.28
C SER A 501 8.42 -6.67 27.73
N ALA A 502 9.64 -6.75 27.22
CA ALA A 502 10.71 -5.81 27.54
C ALA A 502 10.33 -4.34 27.23
N GLN A 503 9.38 -4.08 26.32
CA GLN A 503 8.80 -2.75 26.13
C GLN A 503 7.72 -2.40 27.18
N VAL A 504 6.83 -3.33 27.52
CA VAL A 504 5.83 -3.17 28.58
C VAL A 504 6.49 -2.94 29.94
N ASP A 505 7.50 -3.74 30.31
CA ASP A 505 8.20 -3.66 31.58
C ASP A 505 8.90 -2.29 31.76
N ARG A 506 9.56 -1.80 30.71
CA ARG A 506 10.12 -0.44 30.67
C ARG A 506 9.06 0.67 30.78
N MET A 507 7.80 0.42 30.42
CA MET A 507 6.71 1.37 30.69
C MET A 507 6.16 1.22 32.12
N GLN A 508 6.04 -0.01 32.66
CA GLN A 508 5.65 -0.25 34.04
C GLN A 508 6.59 0.44 35.03
N GLU A 509 7.92 0.34 34.84
CA GLU A 509 8.89 1.04 35.70
C GLU A 509 8.76 2.58 35.60
N ARG A 510 8.54 3.10 34.39
CA ARG A 510 8.25 4.53 34.20
C ARG A 510 6.95 4.96 34.89
N LEU A 511 5.95 4.08 34.96
CA LEU A 511 4.70 4.32 35.69
C LEU A 511 4.90 4.26 37.21
N LYS A 512 5.61 3.25 37.73
CA LYS A 512 5.98 3.15 39.15
C LYS A 512 6.73 4.41 39.61
N ALA A 513 7.73 4.86 38.85
CA ALA A 513 8.47 6.09 39.12
C ALA A 513 7.57 7.34 39.05
N ALA A 514 6.68 7.44 38.06
CA ALA A 514 5.75 8.56 37.95
C ALA A 514 4.71 8.61 39.09
N ARG A 515 4.22 7.46 39.54
CA ARG A 515 3.32 7.32 40.71
C ARG A 515 4.03 7.64 42.03
N LYS A 516 5.30 7.24 42.20
CA LYS A 516 6.14 7.65 43.36
C LYS A 516 6.28 9.18 43.41
N ALA A 517 6.69 9.80 42.31
CA ALA A 517 6.81 11.26 42.21
C ALA A 517 5.46 11.98 42.40
N LEU A 518 4.32 11.35 42.05
CA LEU A 518 3.00 11.89 42.37
C LEU A 518 2.69 11.86 43.87
N LYS A 519 3.06 10.79 44.58
CA LYS A 519 2.92 10.69 46.05
C LYS A 519 3.76 11.78 46.76
N GLU A 520 4.99 11.99 46.30
CA GLU A 520 5.87 13.06 46.80
C GLU A 520 5.32 14.46 46.55
N ARG A 521 4.71 14.71 45.37
CA ARG A 521 4.04 16.00 45.08
C ARG A 521 2.80 16.20 45.95
N LYS A 522 1.97 15.16 46.12
CA LYS A 522 0.78 15.17 46.99
C LYS A 522 1.10 15.50 48.43
N ASN A 523 2.21 15.00 48.96
CA ASN A 523 2.68 15.39 50.29
C ASN A 523 3.03 16.89 50.30
N LYS A 524 3.87 17.39 49.37
CA LYS A 524 4.24 18.81 49.29
C LYS A 524 3.04 19.76 49.11
N THR A 525 1.95 19.33 48.49
CA THR A 525 0.67 20.07 48.45
C THR A 525 -0.06 20.09 49.80
N LYS A 526 -0.01 18.99 50.58
CA LYS A 526 -0.53 18.97 51.96
C LYS A 526 0.28 19.88 52.87
N ASP A 527 1.61 19.80 52.79
CA ASP A 527 2.54 20.59 53.61
C ASP A 527 2.31 22.09 53.38
N ALA A 528 2.28 22.53 52.11
CA ALA A 528 1.97 23.93 51.76
C ALA A 528 0.54 24.36 52.16
N ARG A 529 -0.41 23.42 52.33
CA ARG A 529 -1.77 23.68 52.83
C ARG A 529 -1.82 23.78 54.37
N ALA A 530 -0.89 23.15 55.08
CA ALA A 530 -0.69 23.34 56.52
C ALA A 530 -0.06 24.73 56.80
N THR A 531 1.03 25.07 56.10
CA THR A 531 1.65 26.40 56.20
C THR A 531 0.70 27.54 55.86
N LEU A 532 -0.27 27.33 54.96
CA LEU A 532 -1.33 28.31 54.68
C LEU A 532 -2.39 28.43 55.80
N LYS A 533 -2.57 27.43 56.66
CA LYS A 533 -3.38 27.55 57.89
C LYS A 533 -2.60 28.30 58.97
N GLU A 534 -1.34 27.94 59.18
CA GLU A 534 -0.44 28.60 60.15
C GLU A 534 -0.31 30.10 59.83
N ALA A 535 0.03 30.46 58.59
CA ALA A 535 0.13 31.85 58.14
C ALA A 535 -1.22 32.60 58.09
N LYS A 536 -2.36 31.93 58.28
CA LYS A 536 -3.67 32.57 58.54
C LYS A 536 -3.86 32.87 60.02
N ALA A 537 -3.47 31.95 60.90
CA ALA A 537 -3.55 32.13 62.35
C ALA A 537 -2.59 33.23 62.84
N GLU A 538 -1.41 33.36 62.23
CA GLU A 538 -0.43 34.41 62.55
C GLU A 538 -0.81 35.83 62.09
N GLY A 539 -1.85 36.01 61.27
CA GLY A 539 -2.33 37.32 60.77
C GLY A 539 -1.39 38.11 59.84
N LYS A 540 -0.10 37.76 59.73
CA LYS A 540 0.93 38.53 58.99
C LYS A 540 0.69 38.52 57.47
N PRO A 541 0.39 39.66 56.81
CA PRO A 541 -0.06 39.67 55.41
C PRO A 541 1.00 39.17 54.41
N LYS A 542 2.28 39.54 54.59
CA LYS A 542 3.39 39.09 53.72
C LYS A 542 3.63 37.57 53.81
N ALA A 543 3.44 36.97 54.99
CA ALA A 543 3.55 35.52 55.18
C ALA A 543 2.39 34.78 54.50
N LEU A 544 1.16 35.30 54.68
CA LEU A 544 -0.05 34.77 54.07
C LEU A 544 0.00 34.78 52.53
N GLU A 545 0.51 35.85 51.91
CA GLU A 545 0.69 35.92 50.45
C GLU A 545 1.71 34.88 49.95
N LYS A 546 2.88 34.79 50.60
CA LYS A 546 3.94 33.81 50.29
C LYS A 546 3.41 32.37 50.40
N ALA A 547 2.62 32.06 51.42
CA ALA A 547 2.00 30.75 51.60
C ALA A 547 0.96 30.43 50.51
N LYS A 548 0.10 31.40 50.13
CA LYS A 548 -0.85 31.24 48.99
C LYS A 548 -0.09 30.90 47.71
N LYS A 549 0.95 31.67 47.38
CA LYS A 549 1.78 31.50 46.17
C LYS A 549 2.52 30.17 46.15
N ALA A 550 2.98 29.70 47.31
CA ALA A 550 3.58 28.37 47.46
C ALA A 550 2.57 27.23 47.22
N LEU A 551 1.35 27.34 47.78
CA LEU A 551 0.30 26.33 47.58
C LEU A 551 -0.16 26.23 46.12
N GLU A 552 -0.37 27.36 45.43
CA GLU A 552 -0.74 27.31 44.00
C GLU A 552 0.37 26.70 43.13
N ARG A 553 1.64 27.00 43.44
CA ARG A 553 2.78 26.34 42.78
C ARG A 553 2.84 24.84 43.06
N ALA A 554 2.49 24.41 44.28
CA ALA A 554 2.42 22.98 44.63
C ALA A 554 1.29 22.27 43.87
N LYS A 555 0.07 22.81 43.90
CA LYS A 555 -1.09 22.31 43.14
C LYS A 555 -0.78 22.20 41.64
N ALA A 556 -0.23 23.25 41.02
CA ALA A 556 0.08 23.24 39.59
C ALA A 556 1.09 22.13 39.21
N LEU A 557 2.09 21.87 40.07
CA LEU A 557 3.05 20.78 39.89
C LEU A 557 2.43 19.40 40.17
N GLU A 558 1.48 19.29 41.10
CA GLU A 558 0.70 18.07 41.31
C GLU A 558 -0.18 17.77 40.07
N THR A 559 -0.99 18.72 39.60
CA THR A 559 -1.85 18.56 38.41
C THR A 559 -1.03 18.15 37.18
N LYS A 560 0.15 18.78 36.96
CA LYS A 560 1.07 18.39 35.88
C LYS A 560 1.59 16.96 36.04
N GLN A 561 1.82 16.49 37.27
CA GLN A 561 2.24 15.11 37.54
C GLN A 561 1.08 14.11 37.45
N VAL A 562 -0.15 14.48 37.81
CA VAL A 562 -1.37 13.68 37.56
C VAL A 562 -1.57 13.47 36.07
N GLY A 563 -1.47 14.53 35.26
CA GLY A 563 -1.54 14.43 33.79
C GLY A 563 -0.45 13.53 33.21
N ARG A 564 0.78 13.59 33.75
CA ARG A 564 1.87 12.68 33.35
C ARG A 564 1.58 11.22 33.71
N VAL A 565 0.98 10.94 34.87
CA VAL A 565 0.60 9.57 35.27
C VAL A 565 -0.52 9.05 34.36
N LYS A 566 -1.63 9.80 34.22
CA LYS A 566 -2.73 9.48 33.28
C LYS A 566 -2.23 9.18 31.87
N LYS A 567 -1.31 9.99 31.34
CA LYS A 567 -0.76 9.80 29.99
C LYS A 567 0.05 8.49 29.86
N ILE A 568 0.87 8.15 30.86
CA ILE A 568 1.63 6.88 30.84
C ILE A 568 0.66 5.69 30.95
N GLU A 569 -0.37 5.79 31.77
CA GLU A 569 -1.41 4.75 31.90
C GLU A 569 -2.16 4.53 30.58
N ALA A 570 -2.59 5.61 29.91
CA ALA A 570 -3.27 5.52 28.62
C ALA A 570 -2.35 5.09 27.45
N ASP A 571 -1.11 5.60 27.37
CA ASP A 571 -0.13 5.14 26.36
C ASP A 571 0.21 3.63 26.58
N MET A 572 0.19 3.13 27.83
CA MET A 572 0.35 1.69 28.14
C MET A 572 -0.87 0.85 27.76
N GLU A 573 -2.07 1.25 28.18
CA GLU A 573 -3.32 0.55 27.85
C GLU A 573 -3.49 0.44 26.34
N LEU A 574 -3.28 1.55 25.63
CA LEU A 574 -3.32 1.61 24.16
C LEU A 574 -2.27 0.70 23.50
N LYS A 575 -1.07 0.60 24.08
CA LYS A 575 0.00 -0.29 23.57
C LYS A 575 -0.33 -1.77 23.75
N THR A 576 -1.04 -2.13 24.83
CA THR A 576 -1.49 -3.50 25.11
C THR A 576 -2.74 -3.86 24.29
N SER A 577 -3.76 -3.01 24.27
CA SER A 577 -5.00 -3.24 23.49
C SER A 577 -4.76 -3.27 21.97
N THR A 578 -3.60 -2.78 21.52
CA THR A 578 -3.12 -2.83 20.12
C THR A 578 -1.87 -3.70 19.96
N LYS A 579 -1.60 -4.66 20.86
CA LYS A 579 -0.45 -5.61 20.79
C LYS A 579 -0.32 -6.26 19.41
N GLU A 580 -1.44 -6.74 18.85
CA GLU A 580 -1.49 -7.54 17.62
C GLU A 580 -2.11 -6.80 16.42
N ILE A 581 -2.43 -5.51 16.55
CA ILE A 581 -3.22 -4.75 15.56
C ILE A 581 -2.36 -3.75 14.76
N ALA A 582 -2.50 -3.71 13.44
CA ALA A 582 -1.74 -2.91 12.49
C ALA A 582 -2.45 -1.59 12.10
N LEU A 583 -2.59 -0.67 13.07
CA LEU A 583 -3.29 0.62 12.95
C LEU A 583 -2.85 1.56 11.81
N GLY A 584 -1.69 1.34 11.20
CA GLY A 584 -1.24 2.12 10.05
C GLY A 584 -1.98 1.77 8.76
N THR A 585 -2.33 0.50 8.57
CA THR A 585 -2.84 -0.02 7.29
C THR A 585 -4.22 0.52 6.94
N SER A 586 -5.13 0.60 7.93
CA SER A 586 -6.43 1.29 7.83
C SER A 586 -6.25 2.77 7.47
N LYS A 587 -5.41 3.45 8.24
CA LYS A 587 -5.20 4.90 8.24
C LYS A 587 -4.51 5.47 7.00
N ILE A 588 -3.66 4.69 6.33
CA ILE A 588 -3.01 5.12 5.08
C ILE A 588 -3.94 4.94 3.87
N ASN A 589 -4.85 3.96 3.87
CA ASN A 589 -5.47 3.46 2.63
C ASN A 589 -7.00 3.32 2.61
N TYR A 590 -7.67 3.11 3.75
CA TYR A 590 -9.10 2.70 3.79
C TYR A 590 -10.04 3.69 4.47
N MET A 591 -9.53 4.55 5.36
CA MET A 591 -10.33 5.59 6.00
C MET A 591 -10.21 6.91 5.23
N ASP A 592 -11.34 7.52 4.86
CA ASP A 592 -11.35 8.84 4.22
C ASP A 592 -10.71 9.90 5.15
N PRO A 593 -9.61 10.55 4.75
CA PRO A 593 -8.92 11.52 5.60
C PRO A 593 -9.78 12.72 5.96
N ARG A 594 -10.79 13.08 5.15
CA ARG A 594 -11.69 14.21 5.41
C ARG A 594 -12.49 14.02 6.71
N ILE A 595 -12.84 12.78 7.07
CA ILE A 595 -13.43 12.45 8.38
C ILE A 595 -12.48 12.86 9.51
N THR A 596 -11.18 12.59 9.34
CA THR A 596 -10.17 12.91 10.35
C THR A 596 -9.95 14.41 10.47
N TYR A 597 -9.84 15.14 9.35
CA TYR A 597 -9.69 16.61 9.37
C TYR A 597 -10.90 17.31 9.97
N ALA A 598 -12.12 16.95 9.53
CA ALA A 598 -13.37 17.53 10.06
C ALA A 598 -13.50 17.32 11.58
N TRP A 599 -13.29 16.08 12.04
CA TRP A 599 -13.35 15.77 13.47
C TRP A 599 -12.22 16.44 14.28
N CYS A 600 -10.99 16.51 13.76
CA CYS A 600 -9.89 17.21 14.44
C CYS A 600 -10.20 18.69 14.68
N LYS A 601 -10.80 19.38 13.69
CA LYS A 601 -11.25 20.77 13.82
C LYS A 601 -12.37 20.91 14.85
N LYS A 602 -13.41 20.07 14.74
CA LYS A 602 -14.56 20.01 15.66
C LYS A 602 -14.18 19.80 17.15
N VAL A 603 -13.04 19.16 17.43
CA VAL A 603 -12.52 18.97 18.82
C VAL A 603 -11.31 19.88 19.15
N GLY A 604 -10.96 20.83 18.29
CA GLY A 604 -9.83 21.75 18.50
C GLY A 604 -8.45 21.09 18.56
N MET A 605 -8.28 19.90 17.98
CA MET A 605 -7.02 19.15 18.02
C MET A 605 -6.18 19.36 16.75
N PRO A 606 -4.89 19.75 16.86
CA PRO A 606 -3.99 19.81 15.71
C PRO A 606 -3.80 18.44 15.05
N VAL A 607 -3.87 18.38 13.72
CA VAL A 607 -3.85 17.12 12.96
C VAL A 607 -2.53 16.35 13.13
N GLU A 608 -1.43 17.02 13.49
CA GLU A 608 -0.12 16.45 13.79
C GLU A 608 -0.12 15.52 15.02
N LYS A 609 -1.15 15.61 15.86
CA LYS A 609 -1.37 14.66 16.97
C LYS A 609 -1.89 13.31 16.48
N VAL A 610 -2.43 13.27 15.25
CA VAL A 610 -3.06 12.12 14.62
C VAL A 610 -2.25 11.64 13.41
N PHE A 611 -2.02 12.49 12.41
CA PHE A 611 -1.23 12.19 11.22
C PHE A 611 0.25 12.52 11.44
N ASN A 612 1.14 11.64 10.97
CA ASN A 612 2.57 11.95 10.89
C ASN A 612 2.85 12.83 9.65
N PRO A 613 4.03 13.46 9.54
CA PRO A 613 4.34 14.36 8.41
C PRO A 613 4.17 13.71 7.02
N ALA A 614 4.38 12.39 6.91
CA ALA A 614 4.16 11.65 5.66
C ALA A 614 2.66 11.54 5.29
N LEU A 615 1.77 11.35 6.27
CA LEU A 615 0.32 11.37 6.06
C LEU A 615 -0.21 12.78 5.79
N ILE A 616 0.33 13.80 6.46
CA ILE A 616 -0.01 15.21 6.17
C ILE A 616 0.37 15.54 4.72
N LYS A 617 1.58 15.17 4.28
CA LYS A 617 2.00 15.30 2.87
C LYS A 617 1.17 14.44 1.90
N LYS A 618 0.57 13.33 2.33
CA LYS A 618 -0.33 12.50 1.50
C LYS A 618 -1.74 13.12 1.36
N PHE A 619 -2.23 13.80 2.38
CA PHE A 619 -3.63 14.24 2.47
C PHE A 619 -3.85 15.76 2.64
N PRO A 620 -3.09 16.67 2.00
CA PRO A 620 -3.35 18.11 2.14
C PRO A 620 -4.69 18.50 1.47
N TRP A 621 -5.06 17.83 0.38
CA TRP A 621 -6.36 17.96 -0.30
C TRP A 621 -7.57 17.68 0.60
N ALA A 622 -7.38 16.99 1.73
CA ALA A 622 -8.46 16.64 2.66
C ALA A 622 -8.70 17.72 3.74
N ASP A 623 -7.77 18.66 3.92
CA ASP A 623 -7.92 19.76 4.88
C ASP A 623 -8.90 20.85 4.39
N VAL A 624 -9.33 20.82 3.13
CA VAL A 624 -10.44 21.66 2.64
C VAL A 624 -11.80 21.27 3.26
N ALA A 625 -11.88 20.16 4.00
CA ALA A 625 -13.06 19.76 4.74
C ALA A 625 -13.31 20.69 5.94
N GLY A 626 -14.52 21.25 6.01
CA GLY A 626 -15.04 21.96 7.19
C GLY A 626 -15.46 21.00 8.31
N GLU A 627 -15.77 21.55 9.48
CA GLU A 627 -16.04 20.78 10.71
C GLU A 627 -17.32 19.93 10.63
N ASP A 628 -18.31 20.40 9.86
CA ASP A 628 -19.57 19.72 9.57
C ASP A 628 -19.49 18.72 8.41
N TRP A 629 -18.31 18.50 7.81
CA TRP A 629 -18.16 17.56 6.69
C TRP A 629 -18.42 16.13 7.15
N LYS A 630 -19.25 15.40 6.39
CA LYS A 630 -19.62 14.00 6.66
C LYS A 630 -19.43 13.11 5.43
N PHE A 631 -18.95 11.90 5.68
CA PHE A 631 -18.84 10.83 4.70
C PHE A 631 -20.23 10.30 4.37
N ILE A 632 -21.01 9.86 5.37
CA ILE A 632 -22.45 9.64 5.23
C ILE A 632 -23.16 10.99 5.27
N CYS A 633 -23.70 11.40 4.12
CA CYS A 633 -24.68 12.47 4.07
C CYS A 633 -25.99 11.98 4.70
N PRO A 634 -26.60 12.73 5.64
CA PRO A 634 -27.98 12.49 6.03
C PRO A 634 -28.88 12.47 4.79
N ARG A 635 -29.84 11.55 4.74
CA ARG A 635 -30.85 11.55 3.67
C ARG A 635 -31.82 12.72 3.88
N GLU A 636 -31.43 13.90 3.39
CA GLU A 636 -32.42 14.83 2.90
C GLU A 636 -33.25 14.11 1.84
N VAL A 637 -34.56 14.02 2.05
CA VAL A 637 -35.50 13.52 1.05
C VAL A 637 -35.88 14.69 0.11
N SER A 638 -34.87 15.41 -0.37
CA SER A 638 -34.97 16.66 -1.15
C SER A 638 -35.30 16.40 -2.62
N GLY A 639 -36.45 15.74 -2.85
CA GLY A 639 -37.21 15.86 -4.10
C GLY A 639 -36.57 15.35 -5.39
N ILE A 640 -35.49 14.55 -5.34
CA ILE A 640 -34.81 14.02 -6.53
C ILE A 640 -35.75 13.16 -7.36
N LYS A 641 -36.38 13.78 -8.38
CA LYS A 641 -37.15 13.10 -9.43
C LYS A 641 -36.19 12.30 -10.30
N ILE A 642 -35.92 11.05 -9.90
CA ILE A 642 -35.23 10.07 -10.74
C ILE A 642 -35.98 9.97 -12.08
N LYS A 643 -35.41 10.58 -13.12
CA LYS A 643 -35.92 10.49 -14.50
C LYS A 643 -35.72 9.04 -14.96
N ARG A 644 -36.72 8.19 -14.74
CA ARG A 644 -36.79 6.86 -15.36
C ARG A 644 -36.70 7.01 -16.88
N VAL A 645 -35.54 6.71 -17.45
CA VAL A 645 -35.36 6.55 -18.89
C VAL A 645 -36.03 5.23 -19.28
N VAL A 646 -37.35 5.28 -19.44
CA VAL A 646 -38.11 4.18 -20.04
C VAL A 646 -37.72 4.13 -21.51
N LYS A 647 -36.92 3.13 -21.91
CA LYS A 647 -36.72 2.79 -23.34
C LYS A 647 -38.11 2.56 -23.95
N LYS A 648 -38.59 3.51 -24.76
CA LYS A 648 -39.86 3.37 -25.49
C LYS A 648 -39.73 2.18 -26.45
N LYS A 649 -40.46 1.09 -26.20
CA LYS A 649 -40.76 0.14 -27.29
C LYS A 649 -41.50 0.92 -28.39
N LYS A 650 -41.07 0.80 -29.64
CA LYS A 650 -41.83 1.28 -30.79
C LYS A 650 -43.07 0.40 -30.95
N SER A 651 -44.21 0.82 -30.39
CA SER A 651 -45.52 0.26 -30.71
C SER A 651 -46.04 0.89 -32.01
N THR A 652 -46.46 0.07 -32.96
CA THR A 652 -47.11 0.51 -34.20
C THR A 652 -48.46 1.19 -33.93
N ALA A 653 -48.99 1.93 -34.92
CA ALA A 653 -49.96 2.99 -34.66
C ALA A 653 -51.42 2.64 -35.01
N LYS A 654 -52.31 3.03 -34.08
CA LYS A 654 -53.53 3.83 -34.34
C LYS A 654 -54.69 3.21 -35.15
N LYS A 655 -55.77 2.88 -34.42
CA LYS A 655 -57.17 3.35 -34.64
C LYS A 655 -57.86 3.38 -33.25
N LYS A 656 -58.47 4.51 -32.85
CA LYS A 656 -59.91 4.86 -32.89
C LYS A 656 -60.79 3.86 -32.09
N SER A 657 -61.70 4.26 -31.19
CA SER A 657 -62.20 5.62 -30.83
C SER A 657 -62.93 5.64 -29.46
N THR A 658 -63.45 6.82 -29.05
CA THR A 658 -64.63 7.06 -28.16
C THR A 658 -64.71 6.31 -26.81
N ALA A 659 -64.46 6.88 -25.62
CA ALA A 659 -64.92 8.11 -24.95
C ALA A 659 -66.30 8.05 -24.26
N LYS A 660 -66.32 7.95 -22.91
CA LYS A 660 -67.21 8.77 -22.04
C LYS A 660 -66.81 8.77 -20.56
N LYS A 661 -67.39 9.75 -19.86
CA LYS A 661 -67.53 10.04 -18.41
C LYS A 661 -67.79 8.77 -17.54
N LYS A 662 -67.64 8.74 -16.20
CA LYS A 662 -67.94 9.79 -15.18
C LYS A 662 -67.36 9.42 -13.77
N SER A 663 -67.48 10.36 -12.81
CA SER A 663 -67.70 10.24 -11.32
C SER A 663 -67.67 8.86 -10.62
N THR A 664 -67.31 8.66 -9.33
CA THR A 664 -67.03 9.52 -8.12
C THR A 664 -66.39 8.63 -7.03
N ALA A 665 -65.35 9.04 -6.29
CA ALA A 665 -65.34 9.76 -4.99
C ALA A 665 -65.79 8.99 -3.70
N LYS A 666 -65.08 9.23 -2.58
CA LYS A 666 -65.33 8.81 -1.16
C LYS A 666 -65.20 7.30 -0.83
N LYS A 667 -64.92 6.88 0.42
CA LYS A 667 -64.06 7.40 1.53
C LYS A 667 -64.05 6.36 2.70
N LYS A 668 -62.88 6.05 3.28
CA LYS A 668 -62.70 5.53 4.68
C LYS A 668 -63.34 4.14 5.01
N SER A 669 -63.02 3.40 6.09
CA SER A 669 -61.89 3.40 7.06
C SER A 669 -61.86 2.09 7.90
N THR A 670 -60.83 1.92 8.75
CA THR A 670 -60.81 1.16 10.05
C THR A 670 -61.10 -0.36 10.04
N ALA A 671 -60.12 -1.24 10.34
CA ALA A 671 -59.67 -1.73 11.68
C ALA A 671 -60.48 -2.97 12.19
N LYS A 672 -60.07 -3.87 13.10
CA LYS A 672 -58.87 -4.09 13.96
C LYS A 672 -58.86 -5.56 14.48
N LYS A 673 -57.72 -6.08 15.01
CA LYS A 673 -57.55 -7.31 15.85
C LYS A 673 -57.83 -8.69 15.17
N LYS A 674 -57.57 -9.87 15.78
CA LYS A 674 -56.41 -10.48 16.51
C LYS A 674 -56.75 -11.99 16.83
N ALA A 675 -55.79 -12.79 17.35
CA ALA A 675 -55.90 -14.22 17.79
C ALA A 675 -55.96 -15.27 16.64
N THR A 676 -55.29 -16.44 16.58
CA THR A 676 -54.79 -17.51 17.53
C THR A 676 -55.90 -18.50 17.98
N ALA A 677 -55.76 -19.85 18.04
CA ALA A 677 -54.55 -20.69 18.19
C ALA A 677 -54.71 -22.24 17.92
N THR A 678 -53.58 -22.93 17.63
CA THR A 678 -53.14 -24.30 18.10
C THR A 678 -53.74 -25.67 17.67
N LYS A 679 -52.82 -26.68 17.64
CA LYS A 679 -52.99 -28.16 17.91
C LYS A 679 -53.64 -29.01 16.79
N LYS A 680 -53.48 -30.33 16.61
CA LYS A 680 -52.95 -31.57 17.32
C LYS A 680 -52.62 -32.64 16.20
N LYS A 681 -52.00 -33.86 16.29
CA LYS A 681 -51.26 -34.70 17.29
C LYS A 681 -50.69 -36.02 16.63
N LYS A 682 -49.36 -36.31 16.68
CA LYS A 682 -48.71 -37.68 16.64
C LYS A 682 -48.78 -38.53 15.31
N SER A 683 -48.04 -39.66 15.07
CA SER A 683 -46.87 -40.35 15.72
C SER A 683 -46.24 -41.52 14.90
N THR A 684 -45.04 -42.01 15.30
CA THR A 684 -44.50 -43.43 15.26
C THR A 684 -44.21 -44.12 13.89
N ALA A 685 -43.30 -45.12 13.72
CA ALA A 685 -42.05 -45.54 14.42
C ALA A 685 -41.29 -46.71 13.70
N THR A 686 -40.07 -47.02 14.17
CA THR A 686 -39.35 -48.36 14.17
C THR A 686 -38.60 -48.98 12.95
N LYS A 687 -37.26 -49.06 13.11
CA LYS A 687 -36.33 -50.24 13.03
C LYS A 687 -36.09 -51.09 11.74
N LYS A 688 -34.77 -51.35 11.51
CA LYS A 688 -34.02 -52.63 11.29
C LYS A 688 -33.24 -52.88 9.95
N LYS A 689 -31.90 -52.95 10.10
CA LYS A 689 -30.92 -53.99 9.64
C LYS A 689 -30.71 -54.38 8.15
N SER A 690 -29.51 -54.01 7.65
CA SER A 690 -28.46 -54.88 7.04
C SER A 690 -28.67 -55.72 5.77
N THR A 691 -27.69 -55.67 4.83
CA THR A 691 -26.75 -56.77 4.53
C THR A 691 -25.61 -56.36 3.56
N LYS A 692 -24.56 -57.22 3.41
CA LYS A 692 -23.43 -57.08 2.47
C LYS A 692 -23.72 -57.79 1.13
N LYS A 693 -23.13 -57.31 0.02
CA LYS A 693 -22.32 -58.17 -0.87
C LYS A 693 -21.36 -57.40 -1.78
N LYS A 694 -20.18 -57.98 -2.04
CA LYS A 694 -19.28 -57.64 -3.16
C LYS A 694 -19.73 -58.40 -4.41
N VAL A 695 -19.59 -57.80 -5.59
CA VAL A 695 -19.25 -58.50 -6.85
C VAL A 695 -18.25 -57.63 -7.63
N THR A 696 -17.32 -58.26 -8.35
CA THR A 696 -16.26 -57.62 -9.14
C THR A 696 -16.60 -57.55 -10.63
N GLY A 697 -16.22 -56.48 -11.33
CA GLY A 697 -16.32 -56.38 -12.79
C GLY A 697 -15.24 -55.45 -13.38
N LYS A 698 -14.48 -55.92 -14.37
CA LYS A 698 -13.26 -55.26 -14.87
C LYS A 698 -13.17 -55.29 -16.41
N ARG A 699 -13.51 -54.18 -17.08
CA ARG A 699 -13.21 -53.87 -18.51
C ARG A 699 -13.16 -52.33 -18.64
N LYS A 700 -12.02 -51.70 -18.91
CA LYS A 700 -11.23 -51.57 -20.17
C LYS A 700 -11.83 -50.58 -21.20
N ARG A 701 -11.25 -49.38 -21.22
CA ARG A 701 -10.90 -48.48 -22.36
C ARG A 701 -11.93 -48.21 -23.47
N GLY A 702 -12.13 -46.92 -23.78
CA GLY A 702 -12.43 -46.47 -25.15
C GLY A 702 -13.29 -45.21 -25.23
N SER A 703 -12.67 -44.03 -25.26
CA SER A 703 -13.36 -42.78 -25.62
C SER A 703 -12.40 -41.85 -26.36
N ALA A 704 -12.68 -41.58 -27.64
CA ALA A 704 -12.02 -40.55 -28.42
C ALA A 704 -13.08 -39.56 -28.91
N THR A 705 -12.88 -38.28 -28.62
CA THR A 705 -13.63 -37.14 -29.16
C THR A 705 -12.64 -35.96 -29.19
N ALA A 706 -12.18 -35.51 -30.36
CA ALA A 706 -12.90 -34.75 -31.40
C ALA A 706 -12.88 -33.24 -31.11
N LYS A 707 -12.19 -32.49 -31.97
CA LYS A 707 -12.22 -31.03 -32.00
C LYS A 707 -13.60 -30.55 -32.46
N LYS A 708 -14.07 -29.42 -31.91
CA LYS A 708 -14.81 -28.41 -32.67
C LYS A 708 -14.41 -27.01 -32.17
N ALA A 709 -14.62 -25.99 -32.97
CA ALA A 709 -14.13 -24.64 -32.76
C ALA A 709 -15.21 -23.61 -33.12
N ALA A 710 -15.01 -22.36 -32.65
CA ALA A 710 -15.87 -21.19 -32.86
C ALA A 710 -17.29 -21.33 -32.23
N ASP A 711 -18.01 -20.25 -31.92
CA ASP A 711 -17.81 -18.84 -32.26
C ASP A 711 -17.56 -17.93 -31.03
N GLY A 712 -17.38 -16.63 -31.25
CA GLY A 712 -17.24 -15.62 -30.20
C GLY A 712 -17.95 -14.31 -30.57
N ASP A 713 -18.36 -13.56 -29.56
CA ASP A 713 -18.95 -12.21 -29.65
C ASP A 713 -18.19 -11.27 -28.71
N ASP A 714 -17.72 -10.12 -29.22
CA ASP A 714 -17.04 -9.06 -28.45
C ASP A 714 -18.03 -8.01 -27.90
N GLU A 715 -17.91 -7.60 -26.63
CA GLU A 715 -18.25 -6.23 -26.17
C GLU A 715 -17.44 -5.81 -24.90
N ASP A 716 -16.55 -4.84 -25.08
CA ASP A 716 -16.06 -3.79 -24.15
C ASP A 716 -16.13 -4.02 -22.62
N ASP A 717 -15.02 -4.47 -22.01
CA ASP A 717 -14.86 -4.48 -20.53
C ASP A 717 -13.98 -3.33 -19.99
N PHE A 718 -14.62 -2.28 -19.47
CA PHE A 718 -13.95 -1.16 -18.80
C PHE A 718 -13.69 -1.47 -17.31
N VAL A 719 -12.40 -1.56 -16.93
CA VAL A 719 -11.92 -1.82 -15.56
C VAL A 719 -10.89 -0.77 -15.17
N ALA A 720 -10.98 -0.24 -13.93
CA ALA A 720 -10.15 0.87 -13.48
C ALA A 720 -9.15 0.47 -12.37
N SER A 721 -7.87 0.71 -12.66
CA SER A 721 -6.71 0.80 -11.76
C SER A 721 -6.24 -0.47 -11.04
N GLY A 722 -4.99 -0.82 -11.35
CA GLY A 722 -4.10 -1.55 -10.45
C GLY A 722 -3.84 -3.00 -10.85
N ASP A 723 -3.60 -3.24 -12.13
CA ASP A 723 -2.56 -4.09 -12.74
C ASP A 723 -2.71 -3.90 -14.28
N ASP A 724 -1.78 -3.21 -14.95
CA ASP A 724 -1.95 -2.67 -16.32
C ASP A 724 -0.88 -3.19 -17.31
N ASP A 725 -1.13 -4.32 -17.98
CA ASP A 725 -0.26 -4.89 -19.04
C ASP A 725 -0.81 -4.53 -20.45
N ASP A 726 -0.13 -3.63 -21.18
CA ASP A 726 -0.52 -3.20 -22.54
C ASP A 726 -0.05 -4.19 -23.63
N ALA A 727 -0.96 -4.62 -24.53
CA ALA A 727 -0.66 -5.52 -25.65
C ALA A 727 -0.49 -4.78 -27.00
N PHE A 728 0.61 -5.07 -27.70
CA PHE A 728 0.95 -4.42 -28.97
C PHE A 728 0.07 -4.92 -30.14
N THR A 729 -0.81 -4.07 -30.66
CA THR A 729 -1.57 -4.34 -31.90
C THR A 729 -1.21 -3.35 -33.01
N ARG A 730 -0.84 -3.90 -34.17
CA ARG A 730 -0.29 -3.17 -35.32
C ARG A 730 -1.40 -2.81 -36.30
N ARG A 731 -1.91 -1.58 -36.25
CA ARG A 731 -2.91 -1.09 -37.22
C ARG A 731 -2.33 -0.93 -38.62
N LYS A 732 -2.88 -1.69 -39.57
CA LYS A 732 -3.28 -1.17 -40.89
C LYS A 732 -4.66 -0.48 -40.71
N ASP A 733 -5.27 0.25 -41.64
CA ASP A 733 -5.15 0.31 -43.11
C ASP A 733 -5.07 1.75 -43.64
N GLY A 734 -4.94 1.91 -44.97
CA GLY A 734 -4.87 3.21 -45.66
C GLY A 734 -4.41 3.06 -47.12
N ASP A 735 -5.37 3.02 -48.03
CA ASP A 735 -5.26 2.63 -49.44
C ASP A 735 -4.26 3.44 -50.30
N PHE A 736 -3.59 2.76 -51.25
CA PHE A 736 -3.29 3.34 -52.56
C PHE A 736 -3.17 2.28 -53.67
N VAL A 737 -3.93 2.51 -54.76
CA VAL A 737 -3.89 2.07 -56.17
C VAL A 737 -2.99 0.87 -56.58
N ALA A 738 -3.55 0.01 -57.43
CA ALA A 738 -2.87 -1.13 -58.05
C ALA A 738 -2.15 -0.78 -59.37
N SER A 739 -1.09 -1.54 -59.66
CA SER A 739 -0.58 -1.83 -61.00
C SER A 739 0.11 -3.20 -60.96
N ASP A 740 -0.14 -4.03 -61.98
CA ASP A 740 0.48 -5.34 -62.16
C ASP A 740 1.96 -5.23 -62.59
N ASP A 741 2.73 -6.30 -62.39
CA ASP A 741 3.76 -6.85 -63.31
C ASP A 741 4.44 -8.09 -62.65
N ASP A 742 5.15 -8.89 -63.46
CA ASP A 742 5.39 -10.34 -63.26
C ASP A 742 6.73 -10.76 -62.57
N ASP A 743 7.03 -12.07 -62.70
CA ASP A 743 8.34 -12.77 -62.59
C ASP A 743 8.81 -13.43 -61.27
N ASP A 744 8.32 -14.67 -61.10
CA ASP A 744 9.10 -15.92 -61.07
C ASP A 744 10.30 -16.18 -60.12
N LEU A 745 10.01 -17.03 -59.12
CA LEU A 745 10.74 -18.29 -58.81
C LEU A 745 12.21 -18.26 -58.25
N PRO A 746 12.70 -19.39 -57.63
CA PRO A 746 13.50 -19.25 -56.40
C PRO A 746 14.76 -20.15 -56.28
N LEU A 747 15.34 -20.13 -55.06
CA LEU A 747 16.28 -21.12 -54.48
C LEU A 747 17.71 -21.18 -55.06
N ARG A 748 18.70 -20.76 -54.25
CA ARG A 748 19.70 -21.67 -53.62
C ARG A 748 20.78 -20.92 -52.83
N SER A 749 21.12 -21.44 -51.65
CA SER A 749 22.52 -21.45 -51.16
C SER A 749 23.18 -22.77 -51.61
N PRO A 750 24.52 -22.93 -51.61
CA PRO A 750 25.15 -23.54 -50.42
C PRO A 750 26.70 -23.34 -50.25
N VAL A 751 27.26 -24.05 -49.24
CA VAL A 751 28.66 -24.51 -49.08
C VAL A 751 29.73 -23.53 -48.53
N LYS A 752 30.60 -24.11 -47.69
CA LYS A 752 31.74 -23.53 -46.95
C LYS A 752 33.06 -23.78 -47.69
N ARG A 753 34.12 -22.99 -47.41
CA ARG A 753 35.51 -23.49 -47.35
C ARG A 753 36.38 -22.64 -46.41
N SER A 754 37.57 -23.12 -46.03
CA SER A 754 38.41 -22.50 -44.99
C SER A 754 39.91 -22.76 -45.17
N ARG A 755 40.73 -21.83 -44.63
CA ARG A 755 42.15 -21.88 -44.16
C ARG A 755 42.53 -20.41 -43.81
N ARG A 756 43.16 -20.06 -42.66
CA ARG A 756 44.58 -20.25 -42.22
C ARG A 756 45.59 -19.82 -43.30
N SER A 757 46.64 -19.01 -43.06
CA SER A 757 47.17 -18.23 -41.91
C SER A 757 48.27 -17.28 -42.45
N ARG A 758 48.98 -16.38 -41.74
CA ARG A 758 49.37 -16.22 -40.31
C ARG A 758 49.63 -14.71 -39.99
N ALA A 759 50.05 -14.42 -38.75
CA ALA A 759 50.42 -13.11 -38.19
C ALA A 759 51.78 -12.52 -38.66
N VAL A 760 52.06 -11.26 -38.29
CA VAL A 760 53.21 -10.87 -37.41
C VAL A 760 53.02 -9.46 -36.80
N VAL A 761 53.23 -9.37 -35.47
CA VAL A 761 53.65 -8.24 -34.58
C VAL A 761 53.23 -6.77 -34.86
N ASN A 762 52.64 -6.13 -33.83
CA ASN A 762 52.70 -4.68 -33.57
C ASN A 762 53.60 -4.39 -32.35
N TYR A 763 54.10 -3.16 -32.24
CA TYR A 763 54.85 -2.59 -31.10
C TYR A 763 54.38 -1.13 -30.86
N ALA A 764 54.83 -0.50 -29.76
CA ALA A 764 54.35 0.78 -29.18
C ALA A 764 52.91 0.68 -28.59
N VAL A 765 52.57 1.15 -27.39
CA VAL A 765 53.16 2.10 -26.41
C VAL A 765 53.03 3.57 -26.79
N ASP A 766 52.00 4.21 -26.25
CA ASP A 766 51.90 5.66 -26.05
C ASP A 766 52.45 6.03 -24.67
N ASP A 767 53.12 7.18 -24.54
CA ASP A 767 53.36 7.86 -23.26
C ASP A 767 53.46 9.39 -23.50
N ASN A 768 52.36 10.09 -23.20
CA ASN A 768 52.25 11.44 -22.62
C ASN A 768 52.63 12.74 -23.38
N ASP A 769 52.06 13.81 -22.79
CA ASP A 769 52.44 15.24 -22.73
C ASP A 769 52.18 16.21 -23.92
N ASP A 770 51.11 16.99 -23.70
CA ASP A 770 51.05 18.47 -23.64
C ASP A 770 50.83 19.39 -24.87
N ASP A 771 50.30 20.56 -24.48
CA ASP A 771 50.10 21.87 -25.13
C ASP A 771 48.93 22.16 -26.13
N GLU A 772 48.37 23.38 -25.93
CA GLU A 772 47.28 24.15 -26.60
C GLU A 772 45.82 23.62 -26.59
#